data_AF-A0A521E3U2-F1
#
_entry.id   AF-A0A521E3U2-F1
#
_cell.length_a   1.000
_cell.length_b   1.000
_cell.length_c   1.000
_cell.angle_alpha   90.00
_cell.angle_beta   90.00
_cell.angle_gamma   90.00
#
_symmetry.space_group_name_H-M   'P 1'
#
loop_
_entity.id
_entity.type
_entity.pdbx_description
1 polymer ?
#
loop_
_entity_poly.entity_id
_entity_poly.type
_entity_poly.pdbx_seq_one_letter_code
_entity_poly.pdbx_strand_id
1 'polypeptide(L)'
;MPAPPDSGGLRRLWDRTLHRYPETGPRSLYLGITVLATVVLYYELYVGGAVATQIIAELGYTFTGYVFVSVIGNLVGAFASLFAGLADRWGRANLVVGGLLITGLILLVGLPQAPNKTVFTVLFAVLSFVEGVVLVATPALIRDFSPQVGRGVAMGFWTLGPVLGSLVVTTVSSNTLDDHPDWRWQFYVCGIAGLVVFVIALVGLRELSPALRDQLMVSMRDRALVEARARGLDTEQALQGHWRQMLRFDVVGSAFAISIFLLLYYILVGFAVVYFATVFGYSEQRANALANWYWVTNAIALVVTGVLTDRFRVRKPFMIAGTLIGLVGSVLFTLSATRPETGYYTLAVYFILSAAGGGMAYVAWMASFTETVERHNPAATATGLAIWGWLLRLVVTVSLAVFTLVVPATSVLVDQGSRVTEIVEAHPEEVAVLSAIDPATSAALAEDPADVDALATALGSVAAQQGAGADEAAAVSDAVRTRAPQLAAAQAVDPATLAALQADPADAAAGAAAVGQIAQALGVDAGTATQLLVSLGDPAVQADLALVQRYGAVLEEANAAIPAEDLAFLSANGAEVAQAAEGNPGQWQRWWWVCVAGQVLFLPFVFVMAGRWSPRRARQDEREHEERVARELAALERTTEPAGEHAHA
;
A
#
# COMPACT_ATOMS: atom_id res chain seq x y z
N MET A 1 -25.29 -2.02 -48.09
CA MET A 1 -26.52 -2.06 -47.29
C MET A 1 -26.94 -0.62 -46.98
N PRO A 2 -28.24 -0.29 -47.03
CA PRO A 2 -28.72 1.05 -46.66
C PRO A 2 -28.48 1.28 -45.17
N ALA A 3 -28.20 2.53 -44.80
CA ALA A 3 -27.99 2.93 -43.40
C ALA A 3 -29.23 2.56 -42.56
N PRO A 4 -29.05 1.97 -41.36
CA PRO A 4 -30.19 1.72 -40.49
C PRO A 4 -30.86 3.05 -40.11
N PRO A 5 -32.19 3.06 -39.91
CA PRO A 5 -32.93 4.27 -39.57
C PRO A 5 -32.41 4.88 -38.26
N ASP A 6 -32.34 6.21 -38.22
CA ASP A 6 -31.89 7.00 -37.06
C ASP A 6 -32.51 6.45 -35.77
N SER A 7 -31.69 5.76 -35.00
CA SER A 7 -32.08 5.15 -33.74
C SER A 7 -32.25 6.27 -32.72
N GLY A 8 -33.44 6.39 -32.13
CA GLY A 8 -33.76 7.43 -31.15
C GLY A 8 -32.71 7.58 -30.05
N GLY A 9 -32.52 8.80 -29.53
CA GLY A 9 -31.35 9.20 -28.74
C GLY A 9 -30.90 8.27 -27.61
N LEU A 10 -31.82 7.56 -26.95
CA LEU A 10 -31.51 6.56 -25.92
C LEU A 10 -30.84 5.29 -26.47
N ARG A 11 -31.23 4.82 -27.67
CA ARG A 11 -30.57 3.68 -28.34
C ARG A 11 -29.13 4.03 -28.72
N ARG A 12 -28.84 5.29 -29.03
CA ARG A 12 -27.49 5.78 -29.37
C ARG A 12 -26.50 5.79 -28.19
N LEU A 13 -27.01 5.77 -26.95
CA LEU A 13 -26.21 5.64 -25.73
C LEU A 13 -25.83 4.19 -25.41
N TRP A 14 -26.54 3.22 -26.00
CA TRP A 14 -26.27 1.79 -25.82
C TRP A 14 -25.58 1.17 -27.05
N ASP A 15 -25.99 1.59 -28.25
CA ASP A 15 -25.31 1.24 -29.49
C ASP A 15 -24.09 2.14 -29.69
N ARG A 16 -22.95 1.62 -29.23
CA ARG A 16 -21.64 2.27 -29.28
C ARG A 16 -20.80 1.81 -30.47
N THR A 17 -21.36 0.99 -31.35
CA THR A 17 -20.60 0.30 -32.39
C THR A 17 -20.30 1.22 -33.58
N LEU A 18 -19.05 1.15 -34.05
CA LEU A 18 -18.59 1.80 -35.25
C LEU A 18 -18.47 0.75 -36.35
N HIS A 19 -19.24 0.93 -37.43
CA HIS A 19 -19.18 0.06 -38.60
C HIS A 19 -18.11 0.47 -39.62
N ARG A 20 -17.36 1.55 -39.33
CA ARG A 20 -16.22 2.01 -40.12
C ARG A 20 -15.10 2.42 -39.20
N TYR A 21 -13.86 2.19 -39.65
CA TYR A 21 -12.68 2.61 -38.90
C TYR A 21 -12.63 4.16 -38.83
N PRO A 22 -12.48 4.77 -37.64
CA PRO A 22 -12.54 6.21 -37.48
C PRO A 22 -11.31 6.95 -38.02
N GLU A 23 -11.53 8.18 -38.49
CA GLU A 23 -10.45 9.10 -38.87
C GLU A 23 -9.63 9.56 -37.66
N THR A 24 -8.47 10.19 -37.91
CA THR A 24 -7.48 10.54 -36.88
C THR A 24 -8.06 11.32 -35.70
N GLY A 25 -8.93 12.32 -35.95
CA GLY A 25 -9.54 13.14 -34.90
C GLY A 25 -10.43 12.33 -33.94
N PRO A 26 -11.54 11.75 -34.43
CA PRO A 26 -12.42 10.90 -33.60
C PRO A 26 -11.70 9.73 -32.94
N ARG A 27 -10.70 9.13 -33.60
CA ARG A 27 -9.89 8.06 -33.03
C ARG A 27 -9.08 8.53 -31.82
N SER A 28 -8.40 9.67 -31.92
CA SER A 28 -7.64 10.25 -30.81
C SER A 28 -8.55 10.59 -29.62
N LEU A 29 -9.79 11.02 -29.89
CA LEU A 29 -10.80 11.22 -28.85
C LEU A 29 -11.15 9.91 -28.13
N TYR A 30 -11.50 8.84 -28.85
CA TYR A 30 -11.85 7.55 -28.22
C TYR A 30 -10.68 6.96 -27.42
N LEU A 31 -9.46 7.09 -27.95
CA LEU A 31 -8.25 6.70 -27.25
C LEU A 31 -8.06 7.51 -25.96
N GLY A 32 -8.19 8.84 -26.05
CA GLY A 32 -8.07 9.75 -24.90
C GLY A 32 -9.10 9.44 -23.80
N ILE A 33 -10.35 9.17 -24.18
CA ILE A 33 -11.41 8.77 -23.23
C ILE A 33 -11.06 7.43 -22.57
N THR A 34 -10.54 6.46 -23.33
CA THR A 34 -10.17 5.14 -22.78
C THR A 34 -9.00 5.24 -21.80
N VAL A 35 -8.00 6.07 -22.11
CA VAL A 35 -6.88 6.35 -21.20
C VAL A 35 -7.39 7.05 -19.94
N LEU A 36 -8.21 8.09 -20.09
CA LEU A 36 -8.79 8.82 -18.96
C LEU A 36 -9.62 7.90 -18.05
N ALA A 37 -10.46 7.04 -18.63
CA ALA A 37 -11.20 6.01 -17.90
C ALA A 37 -10.26 5.10 -17.12
N THR A 38 -9.19 4.63 -17.73
CA THR A 38 -8.20 3.75 -17.08
C THR A 38 -7.53 4.45 -15.90
N VAL A 39 -7.11 5.71 -16.06
CA VAL A 39 -6.50 6.50 -14.98
C VAL A 39 -7.45 6.65 -13.80
N VAL A 40 -8.72 6.95 -14.07
CA VAL A 40 -9.73 7.15 -13.00
C VAL A 40 -10.08 5.84 -12.30
N LEU A 41 -10.22 4.72 -13.01
CA LEU A 41 -10.42 3.40 -12.39
C LEU A 41 -9.28 3.05 -11.42
N TYR A 42 -8.03 3.34 -11.80
CA TYR A 42 -6.89 3.16 -10.88
C TYR A 42 -6.87 4.18 -9.74
N TYR A 43 -7.31 5.42 -9.96
CA TYR A 43 -7.49 6.39 -8.89
C TYR A 43 -8.50 5.87 -7.85
N GLU A 44 -9.65 5.40 -8.30
CA GLU A 44 -10.71 4.81 -7.47
C GLU A 44 -10.24 3.58 -6.71
N LEU A 45 -9.45 2.70 -7.34
CA LEU A 45 -8.92 1.51 -6.70
C LEU A 45 -7.85 1.83 -5.64
N TYR A 46 -7.06 2.88 -5.82
CA TYR A 46 -5.88 3.17 -5.01
C TYR A 46 -6.07 4.24 -3.94
N VAL A 47 -7.16 5.01 -3.97
CA VAL A 47 -7.39 6.13 -3.03
C VAL A 47 -7.29 5.74 -1.56
N GLY A 48 -7.72 4.52 -1.20
CA GLY A 48 -7.61 4.02 0.18
C GLY A 48 -6.17 3.87 0.70
N GLY A 49 -5.18 3.77 -0.19
CA GLY A 49 -3.76 3.72 0.20
C GLY A 49 -3.22 5.06 0.72
N ALA A 50 -3.80 6.19 0.31
CA ALA A 50 -3.37 7.52 0.75
C ALA A 50 -3.78 7.88 2.17
N VAL A 51 -4.83 7.23 2.68
CA VAL A 51 -5.50 7.52 3.96
C VAL A 51 -5.74 6.24 4.77
N ALA A 52 -4.89 5.23 4.56
CA ALA A 52 -5.05 3.91 5.14
C ALA A 52 -5.07 3.94 6.68
N THR A 53 -4.27 4.82 7.30
CA THR A 53 -4.18 4.87 8.77
C THR A 53 -5.48 5.36 9.40
N GLN A 54 -6.13 6.35 8.78
CA GLN A 54 -7.43 6.86 9.23
C GLN A 54 -8.55 5.82 9.08
N ILE A 55 -8.62 5.12 7.94
CA ILE A 55 -9.63 4.08 7.71
C ILE A 55 -9.48 2.96 8.74
N ILE A 56 -8.24 2.57 9.05
CA ILE A 56 -7.96 1.52 10.03
C ILE A 56 -8.47 1.91 11.42
N ALA A 57 -8.11 3.11 11.86
CA ALA A 57 -8.49 3.63 13.17
C ALA A 57 -10.01 3.77 13.30
N GLU A 58 -10.67 4.43 12.35
CA GLU A 58 -12.10 4.75 12.48
C GLU A 58 -13.01 3.53 12.33
N LEU A 59 -12.69 2.58 11.44
CA LEU A 59 -13.51 1.38 11.24
C LEU A 59 -13.12 0.21 12.18
N GLY A 60 -12.15 0.43 13.07
CA GLY A 60 -11.66 -0.58 14.02
C GLY A 60 -11.10 -1.82 13.33
N TYR A 61 -10.34 -1.61 12.24
CA TYR A 61 -9.54 -2.68 11.65
C TYR A 61 -8.29 -2.93 12.51
N THR A 62 -7.81 -4.16 12.50
CA THR A 62 -6.37 -4.38 12.71
C THR A 62 -5.65 -4.11 11.38
N PHE A 63 -4.39 -3.71 11.41
CA PHE A 63 -3.58 -3.48 10.20
C PHE A 63 -3.61 -4.71 9.29
N THR A 64 -3.41 -5.90 9.86
CA THR A 64 -3.55 -7.17 9.14
C THR A 64 -4.93 -7.33 8.52
N GLY A 65 -6.00 -7.03 9.26
CA GLY A 65 -7.37 -7.05 8.74
C GLY A 65 -7.57 -6.13 7.54
N TYR A 66 -6.98 -4.93 7.57
CA TYR A 66 -7.05 -4.00 6.45
C TYR A 66 -6.23 -4.45 5.23
N VAL A 67 -5.03 -5.01 5.44
CA VAL A 67 -4.25 -5.64 4.35
C VAL A 67 -5.07 -6.74 3.68
N PHE A 68 -5.85 -7.51 4.44
CA PHE A 68 -6.72 -8.55 3.90
C PHE A 68 -7.88 -8.04 3.05
N VAL A 69 -8.28 -6.77 3.17
CA VAL A 69 -9.22 -6.13 2.23
C VAL A 69 -8.62 -6.13 0.82
N SER A 70 -7.33 -5.77 0.70
CA SER A 70 -6.59 -5.82 -0.56
C SER A 70 -6.34 -7.24 -1.04
N VAL A 71 -6.07 -8.20 -0.15
CA VAL A 71 -5.92 -9.63 -0.49
C VAL A 71 -7.22 -10.15 -1.13
N ILE A 72 -8.37 -9.93 -0.46
CA ILE A 72 -9.68 -10.35 -0.95
C ILE A 72 -10.00 -9.65 -2.27
N GLY A 73 -9.79 -8.34 -2.35
CA GLY A 73 -10.03 -7.57 -3.57
C GLY A 73 -9.23 -8.08 -4.76
N ASN A 74 -7.92 -8.32 -4.60
CA ASN A 74 -7.08 -8.86 -5.67
C ASN A 74 -7.52 -10.26 -6.10
N LEU A 75 -7.88 -11.14 -5.15
CA LEU A 75 -8.36 -12.48 -5.45
C LEU A 75 -9.68 -12.44 -6.23
N VAL A 76 -10.64 -11.64 -5.77
CA VAL A 76 -11.93 -11.43 -6.44
C VAL A 76 -11.72 -10.86 -7.84
N GLY A 77 -10.89 -9.82 -7.98
CA GLY A 77 -10.54 -9.23 -9.27
C GLY A 77 -9.87 -10.22 -10.22
N ALA A 78 -9.00 -11.10 -9.70
CA ALA A 78 -8.34 -12.12 -10.52
C ALA A 78 -9.36 -13.03 -11.20
N PHE A 79 -10.33 -13.54 -10.46
CA PHE A 79 -11.37 -14.39 -11.03
C PHE A 79 -12.40 -13.61 -11.84
N ALA A 80 -12.71 -12.36 -11.46
CA ALA A 80 -13.60 -11.47 -12.22
C ALA A 80 -13.12 -11.25 -13.66
N SER A 81 -11.80 -11.15 -13.90
CA SER A 81 -11.25 -11.00 -15.25
C SER A 81 -11.53 -12.18 -16.18
N LEU A 82 -11.78 -13.38 -15.65
CA LEU A 82 -12.19 -14.54 -16.45
C LEU A 82 -13.62 -14.38 -16.98
N PHE A 83 -14.48 -13.69 -16.23
CA PHE A 83 -15.86 -13.38 -16.66
C PHE A 83 -15.91 -12.31 -17.74
N ALA A 84 -14.87 -11.49 -17.91
CA ALA A 84 -14.84 -10.45 -18.94
C ALA A 84 -15.00 -11.02 -20.37
N GLY A 85 -14.45 -12.20 -20.65
CA GLY A 85 -14.64 -12.88 -21.94
C GLY A 85 -16.10 -13.25 -22.22
N LEU A 86 -16.87 -13.62 -21.17
CA LEU A 86 -18.31 -13.88 -21.27
C LEU A 86 -19.12 -12.58 -21.41
N ALA A 87 -18.61 -11.49 -20.83
CA ALA A 87 -19.23 -10.17 -20.85
C ALA A 87 -19.00 -9.42 -22.19
N ASP A 88 -18.07 -9.88 -23.04
CA ASP A 88 -17.74 -9.26 -24.34
C ASP A 88 -18.95 -9.18 -25.29
N ARG A 89 -19.97 -10.04 -25.09
CA ARG A 89 -21.28 -9.97 -25.78
C ARG A 89 -22.08 -8.70 -25.52
N TRP A 90 -21.78 -7.97 -24.44
CA TRP A 90 -22.44 -6.71 -24.08
C TRP A 90 -21.74 -5.48 -24.68
N GLY A 91 -20.58 -5.67 -25.32
CA GLY A 91 -19.77 -4.60 -25.91
C GLY A 91 -18.76 -4.03 -24.90
N ARG A 92 -17.50 -3.89 -25.32
CA ARG A 92 -16.38 -3.46 -24.46
C ARG A 92 -16.59 -2.04 -23.94
N ALA A 93 -17.13 -1.15 -24.77
CA ALA A 93 -17.40 0.22 -24.37
C ALA A 93 -18.53 0.30 -23.34
N ASN A 94 -19.55 -0.56 -23.44
CA ASN A 94 -20.61 -0.63 -22.45
C ASN A 94 -20.11 -1.17 -21.10
N LEU A 95 -19.20 -2.15 -21.10
CA LEU A 95 -18.57 -2.62 -19.86
C LEU A 95 -17.80 -1.50 -19.16
N VAL A 96 -17.01 -0.71 -19.89
CA VAL A 96 -16.27 0.43 -19.32
C VAL A 96 -17.21 1.49 -18.77
N VAL A 97 -18.24 1.88 -19.53
CA VAL A 97 -19.19 2.91 -19.08
C VAL A 97 -20.00 2.48 -17.87
N GLY A 98 -20.54 1.25 -17.88
CA GLY A 98 -21.26 0.71 -16.73
C GLY A 98 -20.34 0.52 -15.52
N GLY A 99 -19.10 0.10 -15.77
CA GLY A 99 -18.04 -0.01 -14.77
C GLY A 99 -17.80 1.31 -14.05
N LEU A 100 -17.45 2.37 -14.79
CA LEU A 100 -17.20 3.71 -14.25
C LEU A 100 -18.37 4.27 -13.43
N LEU A 101 -19.61 3.98 -13.85
CA LEU A 101 -20.78 4.37 -13.07
C LEU A 101 -20.82 3.65 -11.72
N ILE A 102 -20.63 2.33 -11.73
CA ILE A 102 -20.72 1.51 -10.53
C ILE A 102 -19.56 1.85 -9.58
N THR A 103 -18.33 1.93 -10.07
CA THR A 103 -17.15 2.26 -9.26
C THR A 103 -17.26 3.68 -8.71
N GLY A 104 -17.59 4.67 -9.54
CA GLY A 104 -17.81 6.05 -9.10
C GLY A 104 -18.88 6.19 -8.02
N LEU A 105 -19.99 5.43 -8.11
CA LEU A 105 -21.01 5.40 -7.05
C LEU A 105 -20.52 4.71 -5.77
N ILE A 106 -19.79 3.60 -5.89
CA ILE A 106 -19.21 2.93 -4.71
C ILE A 106 -18.25 3.87 -3.99
N LEU A 107 -17.42 4.64 -4.73
CA LEU A 107 -16.48 5.58 -4.14
C LEU A 107 -17.18 6.81 -3.56
N LEU A 108 -18.23 7.33 -4.20
CA LEU A 108 -18.91 8.54 -3.76
C LEU A 108 -19.85 8.31 -2.56
N VAL A 109 -20.64 7.23 -2.58
CA VAL A 109 -21.70 7.00 -1.59
C VAL A 109 -21.65 5.63 -0.91
N GLY A 110 -20.78 4.72 -1.36
CA GLY A 110 -20.63 3.38 -0.79
C GLY A 110 -19.58 3.33 0.32
N LEU A 111 -18.31 3.24 -0.07
CA LEU A 111 -17.16 3.10 0.84
C LEU A 111 -17.07 4.18 1.93
N PRO A 112 -17.21 5.49 1.64
CA PRO A 112 -17.16 6.50 2.69
C PRO A 112 -18.34 6.42 3.68
N GLN A 113 -19.43 5.74 3.32
CA GLN A 113 -20.62 5.57 4.17
C GLN A 113 -20.70 4.17 4.81
N ALA A 114 -19.64 3.37 4.70
CA ALA A 114 -19.63 2.04 5.30
C ALA A 114 -19.70 2.16 6.84
N PRO A 115 -20.72 1.57 7.51
CA PRO A 115 -20.90 1.70 8.95
C PRO A 115 -19.93 0.85 9.77
N ASN A 116 -19.22 -0.09 9.14
CA ASN A 116 -18.26 -0.98 9.78
C ASN A 116 -17.33 -1.61 8.75
N LYS A 117 -16.23 -2.20 9.25
CA LYS A 117 -15.25 -2.93 8.46
C LYS A 117 -15.84 -4.02 7.55
N THR A 118 -16.87 -4.74 7.98
CA THR A 118 -17.45 -5.81 7.15
C THR A 118 -18.08 -5.24 5.88
N VAL A 119 -18.89 -4.19 6.00
CA VAL A 119 -19.52 -3.54 4.84
C VAL A 119 -18.46 -2.91 3.94
N PHE A 120 -17.43 -2.27 4.52
CA PHE A 120 -16.32 -1.70 3.74
C PHE A 120 -15.61 -2.77 2.91
N THR A 121 -15.24 -3.91 3.52
CA THR A 121 -14.60 -5.03 2.82
C THR A 121 -15.47 -5.59 1.70
N VAL A 122 -16.77 -5.76 1.92
CA VAL A 122 -17.70 -6.26 0.89
C VAL A 122 -17.80 -5.28 -0.27
N LEU A 123 -17.96 -3.98 0.00
CA LEU A 123 -18.00 -2.95 -1.04
C LEU A 123 -16.69 -2.88 -1.83
N PHE A 124 -15.55 -3.01 -1.16
CA PHE A 124 -14.24 -3.05 -1.81
C PHE A 124 -14.06 -4.32 -2.68
N ALA A 125 -14.60 -5.46 -2.25
CA ALA A 125 -14.62 -6.67 -3.05
C ALA A 125 -15.50 -6.52 -4.30
N VAL A 126 -16.66 -5.85 -4.19
CA VAL A 126 -17.53 -5.53 -5.34
C VAL A 126 -16.82 -4.56 -6.29
N LEU A 127 -16.19 -3.51 -5.78
CA LEU A 127 -15.34 -2.59 -6.55
C LEU A 127 -14.28 -3.39 -7.34
N SER A 128 -13.55 -4.26 -6.65
CA SER A 128 -12.50 -5.09 -7.24
C SER A 128 -13.01 -6.09 -8.28
N PHE A 129 -14.24 -6.59 -8.11
CA PHE A 129 -14.90 -7.43 -9.10
C PHE A 129 -15.18 -6.64 -10.39
N VAL A 130 -15.78 -5.45 -10.26
CA VAL A 130 -16.10 -4.59 -11.41
C VAL A 130 -14.82 -4.17 -12.13
N GLU A 131 -13.82 -3.70 -11.39
CA GLU A 131 -12.47 -3.41 -11.90
C GLU A 131 -11.87 -4.61 -12.62
N GLY A 132 -12.02 -5.80 -12.04
CA GLY A 132 -11.55 -7.06 -12.61
C GLY A 132 -12.08 -7.30 -14.02
N VAL A 133 -13.36 -6.95 -14.27
CA VAL A 133 -14.01 -7.05 -15.59
C VAL A 133 -13.58 -5.90 -16.52
N VAL A 134 -13.60 -4.67 -16.03
CA VAL A 134 -13.36 -3.45 -16.83
C VAL A 134 -11.92 -3.35 -17.31
N LEU A 135 -10.95 -3.71 -16.48
CA LEU A 135 -9.52 -3.66 -16.81
C LEU A 135 -9.10 -4.69 -17.89
N VAL A 136 -9.98 -5.61 -18.29
CA VAL A 136 -9.79 -6.46 -19.48
C VAL A 136 -10.27 -5.75 -20.75
N ALA A 137 -11.27 -4.88 -20.64
CA ALA A 137 -11.85 -4.16 -21.77
C ALA A 137 -11.02 -2.94 -22.21
N THR A 138 -10.42 -2.19 -21.27
CA THR A 138 -9.65 -0.98 -21.59
C THR A 138 -8.38 -1.21 -22.43
N PRO A 139 -7.53 -2.24 -22.18
CA PRO A 139 -6.38 -2.53 -23.03
C PRO A 139 -6.82 -2.93 -24.45
N ALA A 140 -7.95 -3.64 -24.54
CA ALA A 140 -8.51 -4.09 -25.81
C ALA A 140 -9.01 -2.90 -26.66
N LEU A 141 -9.71 -1.94 -26.04
CA LEU A 141 -10.13 -0.70 -26.70
C LEU A 141 -8.93 0.15 -27.15
N ILE A 142 -7.88 0.27 -26.33
CA ILE A 142 -6.66 1.00 -26.71
C ILE A 142 -6.01 0.37 -27.93
N ARG A 143 -5.90 -0.97 -27.96
CA ARG A 143 -5.39 -1.71 -29.12
C ARG A 143 -6.25 -1.44 -30.36
N ASP A 144 -7.57 -1.52 -30.23
CA ASP A 144 -8.51 -1.36 -31.34
C ASP A 144 -8.40 0.02 -32.02
N PHE A 145 -7.97 1.07 -31.28
CA PHE A 145 -7.79 2.43 -31.81
C PHE A 145 -6.34 2.86 -32.06
N SER A 146 -5.31 2.02 -31.82
CA SER A 146 -3.88 2.41 -31.91
C SER A 146 -3.04 1.79 -33.06
N PRO A 147 -3.56 1.45 -34.25
CA PRO A 147 -2.85 0.68 -35.28
C PRO A 147 -1.70 1.43 -36.01
N GLN A 148 -1.36 2.65 -35.59
CA GLN A 148 -0.36 3.52 -36.24
C GLN A 148 0.84 3.83 -35.35
N VAL A 149 0.88 3.27 -34.15
CA VAL A 149 1.88 3.59 -33.14
C VAL A 149 2.85 2.42 -33.02
N GLY A 150 4.15 2.71 -32.90
CA GLY A 150 5.12 1.67 -32.54
C GLY A 150 4.69 0.95 -31.27
N ARG A 151 4.95 -0.36 -31.20
CA ARG A 151 4.43 -1.22 -30.12
C ARG A 151 4.89 -0.74 -28.73
N GLY A 152 6.12 -0.24 -28.62
CA GLY A 152 6.67 0.28 -27.38
C GLY A 152 5.93 1.52 -26.88
N VAL A 153 5.64 2.47 -27.77
CA VAL A 153 4.86 3.67 -27.43
C VAL A 153 3.42 3.31 -27.10
N ALA A 154 2.77 2.42 -27.86
CA ALA A 154 1.40 1.98 -27.58
C ALA A 154 1.27 1.32 -26.21
N MET A 155 2.19 0.41 -25.87
CA MET A 155 2.22 -0.24 -24.55
C MET A 155 2.60 0.76 -23.45
N GLY A 156 3.52 1.69 -23.72
CA GLY A 156 3.84 2.78 -22.80
C GLY A 156 2.65 3.66 -22.46
N PHE A 157 1.79 3.97 -23.45
CA PHE A 157 0.55 4.70 -23.20
C PHE A 157 -0.44 3.93 -22.34
N TRP A 158 -0.54 2.62 -22.54
CA TRP A 158 -1.42 1.78 -21.71
C TRP A 158 -0.92 1.67 -20.26
N THR A 159 0.39 1.46 -20.07
CA THR A 159 0.99 1.32 -18.73
C THR A 159 0.99 2.60 -17.91
N LEU A 160 0.70 3.75 -18.52
CA LEU A 160 0.49 5.00 -17.79
C LEU A 160 -0.75 4.98 -16.91
N GLY A 161 -1.77 4.16 -17.21
CA GLY A 161 -3.03 4.11 -16.46
C GLY A 161 -2.81 3.95 -14.94
N PRO A 162 -2.19 2.85 -14.48
CA PRO A 162 -1.90 2.63 -13.06
C PRO A 162 -1.02 3.73 -12.44
N VAL A 163 0.02 4.18 -13.16
CA VAL A 163 0.99 5.16 -12.64
C VAL A 163 0.37 6.54 -12.46
N LEU A 164 -0.43 6.99 -13.43
CA LEU A 164 -1.14 8.26 -13.35
C LEU A 164 -2.29 8.17 -12.34
N GLY A 165 -2.94 7.03 -12.19
CA GLY A 165 -3.91 6.80 -11.11
C GLY A 165 -3.28 7.02 -9.74
N SER A 166 -2.14 6.37 -9.46
CA SER A 166 -1.38 6.60 -8.22
C SER A 166 -0.89 8.04 -8.08
N LEU A 167 -0.46 8.69 -9.17
CA LEU A 167 -0.05 10.10 -9.13
C LEU A 167 -1.21 11.02 -8.76
N VAL A 168 -2.42 10.76 -9.28
CA VAL A 168 -3.61 11.53 -8.91
C VAL A 168 -3.93 11.30 -7.44
N VAL A 169 -3.91 10.05 -6.95
CA VAL A 169 -4.07 9.73 -5.52
C VAL A 169 -3.16 10.59 -4.67
N THR A 170 -1.85 10.53 -4.92
CA THR A 170 -0.85 11.18 -4.06
C THR A 170 -0.81 12.68 -4.24
N THR A 171 -1.08 13.19 -5.45
CA THR A 171 -1.13 14.64 -5.71
C THR A 171 -2.34 15.26 -5.04
N VAL A 172 -3.52 14.65 -5.17
CA VAL A 172 -4.73 15.16 -4.51
C VAL A 172 -4.55 15.12 -3.00
N SER A 173 -4.17 13.97 -2.42
CA SER A 173 -4.04 13.83 -0.97
C SER A 173 -2.96 14.75 -0.39
N SER A 174 -1.78 14.87 -1.01
CA SER A 174 -0.72 15.76 -0.51
C SER A 174 -1.05 17.25 -0.57
N ASN A 175 -2.02 17.67 -1.39
CA ASN A 175 -2.46 19.07 -1.49
C ASN A 175 -3.76 19.37 -0.73
N THR A 176 -4.40 18.37 -0.13
CA THR A 176 -5.76 18.53 0.41
C THR A 176 -5.93 17.98 1.82
N LEU A 177 -5.10 17.04 2.27
CA LEU A 177 -5.24 16.42 3.60
C LEU A 177 -5.07 17.42 4.76
N ASP A 178 -4.28 18.48 4.58
CA ASP A 178 -4.13 19.51 5.62
C ASP A 178 -5.42 20.35 5.79
N ASP A 179 -6.07 20.72 4.68
CA ASP A 179 -7.30 21.52 4.67
C ASP A 179 -8.57 20.67 4.89
N HIS A 180 -8.51 19.39 4.53
CA HIS A 180 -9.59 18.42 4.59
C HIS A 180 -9.09 17.10 5.19
N PRO A 181 -8.95 17.04 6.53
CA PRO A 181 -8.32 15.91 7.21
C PRO A 181 -9.15 14.62 7.18
N ASP A 182 -10.49 14.71 7.10
CA ASP A 182 -11.37 13.53 7.02
C ASP A 182 -11.10 12.73 5.74
N TRP A 183 -10.65 11.48 5.89
CA TRP A 183 -10.36 10.56 4.79
C TRP A 183 -11.49 10.43 3.78
N ARG A 184 -12.76 10.56 4.20
CA ARG A 184 -13.93 10.47 3.31
C ARG A 184 -13.91 11.53 2.22
N TRP A 185 -13.31 12.69 2.49
CA TRP A 185 -13.19 13.77 1.50
C TRP A 185 -12.43 13.29 0.25
N GLN A 186 -11.36 12.50 0.44
CA GLN A 186 -10.58 11.93 -0.66
C GLN A 186 -11.44 11.00 -1.53
N PHE A 187 -12.33 10.23 -0.90
CA PHE A 187 -13.28 9.34 -1.59
C PHE A 187 -14.36 10.12 -2.34
N TYR A 188 -14.88 11.22 -1.77
CA TYR A 188 -15.85 12.07 -2.46
C TYR A 188 -15.26 12.71 -3.72
N VAL A 189 -14.06 13.29 -3.63
CA VAL A 189 -13.38 13.87 -4.79
C VAL A 189 -13.10 12.81 -5.85
N CYS A 190 -12.62 11.64 -5.42
CA CYS A 190 -12.37 10.51 -6.29
C CYS A 190 -13.64 10.02 -7.01
N GLY A 191 -14.72 9.80 -6.27
CA GLY A 191 -16.01 9.37 -6.82
C GLY A 191 -16.66 10.41 -7.74
N ILE A 192 -16.55 11.71 -7.43
CA ILE A 192 -17.01 12.79 -8.33
C ILE A 192 -16.21 12.75 -9.64
N ALA A 193 -14.88 12.63 -9.59
CA ALA A 193 -14.06 12.50 -10.78
C ALA A 193 -14.45 11.25 -11.59
N GLY A 194 -14.69 10.13 -10.91
CA GLY A 194 -15.33 8.91 -11.41
C GLY A 194 -16.57 9.17 -12.25
N LEU A 195 -17.56 9.82 -11.65
CA LEU A 195 -18.83 10.13 -12.29
C LEU A 195 -18.72 11.12 -13.44
N VAL A 196 -17.81 12.10 -13.36
CA VAL A 196 -17.51 13.01 -14.47
C VAL A 196 -16.96 12.23 -15.66
N VAL A 197 -16.00 11.33 -15.43
CA VAL A 197 -15.43 10.49 -16.50
C VAL A 197 -16.44 9.47 -17.02
N PHE A 198 -17.32 8.95 -16.17
CA PHE A 198 -18.49 8.18 -16.60
C PHE A 198 -19.34 8.97 -17.59
N VAL A 199 -19.69 10.24 -17.31
CA VAL A 199 -20.49 11.07 -18.24
C VAL A 199 -19.76 11.29 -19.56
N ILE A 200 -18.45 11.57 -19.51
CA ILE A 200 -17.62 11.71 -20.70
C ILE A 200 -17.63 10.42 -21.54
N ALA A 201 -17.45 9.26 -20.89
CA ALA A 201 -17.46 7.97 -21.57
C ALA A 201 -18.85 7.59 -22.07
N LEU A 202 -19.90 7.88 -21.31
CA LEU A 202 -21.30 7.62 -21.67
C LEU A 202 -21.65 8.29 -22.99
N VAL A 203 -21.20 9.54 -23.20
CA VAL A 203 -21.48 10.31 -24.43
C VAL A 203 -20.47 10.01 -25.54
N GLY A 204 -19.18 9.91 -25.19
CA GLY A 204 -18.08 9.94 -26.15
C GLY A 204 -17.46 8.58 -26.49
N LEU A 205 -17.50 7.59 -25.59
CA LEU A 205 -16.81 6.31 -25.82
C LEU A 205 -17.57 5.45 -26.84
N ARG A 206 -16.84 5.02 -27.86
CA ARG A 206 -17.29 4.14 -28.94
C ARG A 206 -16.39 2.93 -29.05
N GLU A 207 -16.88 1.87 -29.66
CA GLU A 207 -16.11 0.65 -29.95
C GLU A 207 -16.25 0.26 -31.42
N LEU A 208 -15.26 -0.46 -31.95
CA LEU A 208 -15.35 -1.03 -33.30
C LEU A 208 -16.31 -2.22 -33.32
N SER A 209 -17.01 -2.40 -34.44
CA SER A 209 -17.84 -3.60 -34.64
C SER A 209 -16.99 -4.89 -34.56
N PRO A 210 -17.57 -6.04 -34.18
CA PRO A 210 -16.84 -7.31 -34.13
C PRO A 210 -16.06 -7.62 -35.42
N ALA A 211 -16.69 -7.40 -36.57
CA ALA A 211 -16.08 -7.61 -37.89
C ALA A 211 -14.84 -6.73 -38.15
N LEU A 212 -14.72 -5.56 -37.51
CA LEU A 212 -13.57 -4.66 -37.65
C LEU A 212 -12.49 -4.90 -36.60
N ARG A 213 -12.85 -5.23 -35.36
CA ARG A 213 -11.88 -5.42 -34.26
C ARG A 213 -11.15 -6.76 -34.29
N ASP A 214 -11.73 -7.77 -34.94
CA ASP A 214 -11.12 -9.11 -35.06
C ASP A 214 -10.05 -9.16 -36.18
N GLN A 215 -9.85 -8.06 -36.91
CA GLN A 215 -8.84 -7.93 -37.95
C GLN A 215 -7.54 -7.33 -37.36
N LEU A 216 -6.49 -8.14 -37.26
CA LEU A 216 -5.19 -7.73 -36.74
C LEU A 216 -4.51 -6.75 -37.71
N MET A 217 -4.56 -5.44 -37.43
CA MET A 217 -3.99 -4.40 -38.28
C MET A 217 -2.55 -4.07 -37.82
N VAL A 218 -1.54 -4.65 -38.49
CA VAL A 218 -0.11 -4.53 -38.10
C VAL A 218 0.56 -3.28 -38.72
N SER A 219 0.11 -2.84 -39.89
CA SER A 219 0.48 -1.54 -40.48
C SER A 219 -0.58 -1.07 -41.48
N MET A 220 -0.64 0.24 -41.78
CA MET A 220 -1.53 0.77 -42.83
C MET A 220 -1.22 0.23 -44.24
N ARG A 221 -0.01 -0.33 -44.46
CA ARG A 221 0.42 -0.91 -45.74
C ARG A 221 -0.04 -2.37 -45.91
N ASP A 222 -0.32 -3.08 -44.82
CA ASP A 222 -0.81 -4.47 -44.85
C ASP A 222 -2.34 -4.58 -44.93
N ARG A 223 -3.03 -3.44 -44.92
CA ARG A 223 -4.49 -3.35 -44.99
C ARG A 223 -5.06 -4.19 -46.15
N ALA A 224 -4.46 -4.13 -47.32
CA ALA A 224 -4.90 -4.89 -48.49
C ALA A 224 -4.63 -6.42 -48.36
N LEU A 225 -3.52 -6.83 -47.75
CA LEU A 225 -3.16 -8.25 -47.56
C LEU A 225 -4.03 -8.91 -46.47
N VAL A 226 -4.34 -8.17 -45.41
CA VAL A 226 -5.22 -8.62 -44.31
C VAL A 226 -6.68 -8.66 -44.76
N GLU A 227 -7.16 -7.64 -45.48
CA GLU A 227 -8.51 -7.63 -46.08
C GLU A 227 -8.69 -8.74 -47.14
N ALA A 228 -7.61 -9.20 -47.78
CA ALA A 228 -7.60 -10.37 -48.67
C ALA A 228 -7.61 -11.70 -47.92
N ARG A 229 -6.81 -11.87 -46.86
CA ARG A 229 -6.80 -13.09 -46.01
C ARG A 229 -8.08 -13.26 -45.19
N ALA A 230 -8.70 -12.17 -44.76
CA ALA A 230 -9.93 -12.17 -43.98
C ALA A 230 -11.15 -12.75 -44.72
N ARG A 231 -11.07 -12.92 -46.05
CA ARG A 231 -12.13 -13.58 -46.84
C ARG A 231 -12.07 -15.12 -46.79
N GLY A 232 -11.10 -15.70 -46.08
CA GLY A 232 -10.91 -17.16 -46.05
C GLY A 232 -10.30 -17.75 -44.78
N LEU A 233 -10.24 -17.01 -43.66
CA LEU A 233 -9.76 -17.56 -42.38
C LEU A 233 -10.94 -17.95 -41.49
N ASP A 234 -10.96 -19.22 -41.08
CA ASP A 234 -11.88 -19.73 -40.06
C ASP A 234 -11.39 -19.31 -38.66
N THR A 235 -12.01 -18.26 -38.13
CA THR A 235 -11.63 -17.64 -36.84
C THR A 235 -11.80 -18.59 -35.66
N GLU A 236 -12.73 -19.55 -35.77
CA GLU A 236 -13.04 -20.50 -34.70
C GLU A 236 -11.95 -21.57 -34.59
N GLN A 237 -11.38 -21.99 -35.72
CA GLN A 237 -10.29 -22.95 -35.79
C GLN A 237 -8.96 -22.37 -35.29
N ALA A 238 -8.69 -21.09 -35.57
CA ALA A 238 -7.49 -20.37 -35.12
C ALA A 238 -7.38 -20.23 -33.59
N LEU A 239 -8.52 -20.31 -32.89
CA LEU A 239 -8.60 -20.27 -31.43
C LEU A 239 -8.54 -21.66 -30.79
N GLN A 240 -8.63 -22.78 -31.52
CA GLN A 240 -8.61 -24.10 -30.89
C GLN A 240 -7.26 -24.38 -30.19
N GLY A 241 -7.32 -24.75 -28.91
CA GLY A 241 -6.13 -25.10 -28.10
C GLY A 241 -5.26 -23.92 -27.65
N HIS A 242 -5.71 -22.67 -27.86
CA HIS A 242 -4.98 -21.44 -27.53
C HIS A 242 -4.48 -21.37 -26.08
N TRP A 243 -5.26 -21.83 -25.10
CA TRP A 243 -4.84 -21.90 -23.70
C TRP A 243 -3.56 -22.73 -23.49
N ARG A 244 -3.47 -23.92 -24.09
CA ARG A 244 -2.27 -24.77 -23.99
C ARG A 244 -1.05 -24.13 -24.64
N GLN A 245 -1.26 -23.37 -25.73
CA GLN A 245 -0.18 -22.67 -26.42
C GLN A 245 0.39 -21.51 -25.58
N MET A 246 -0.45 -20.86 -24.78
CA MET A 246 -0.04 -19.74 -23.91
C MET A 246 0.49 -20.17 -22.54
N LEU A 247 0.33 -21.44 -22.13
CA LEU A 247 0.88 -21.98 -20.88
C LEU A 247 2.38 -22.33 -20.95
N ARG A 248 3.10 -21.81 -21.95
CA ARG A 248 4.54 -22.05 -22.13
C ARG A 248 5.38 -21.25 -21.15
N PHE A 249 6.57 -21.76 -20.85
CA PHE A 249 7.46 -21.16 -19.85
C PHE A 249 7.89 -19.72 -20.19
N ASP A 250 8.08 -19.40 -21.46
CA ASP A 250 8.45 -18.04 -21.89
C ASP A 250 7.30 -17.04 -21.81
N VAL A 251 6.05 -17.50 -21.66
CA VAL A 251 4.87 -16.67 -21.37
C VAL A 251 4.59 -16.68 -19.86
N VAL A 252 4.31 -17.84 -19.27
CA VAL A 252 3.95 -17.98 -17.84
C VAL A 252 5.10 -17.57 -16.93
N GLY A 253 6.32 -18.02 -17.24
CA GLY A 253 7.51 -17.67 -16.46
C GLY A 253 7.82 -16.18 -16.55
N SER A 254 7.68 -15.58 -17.74
CA SER A 254 7.85 -14.13 -17.92
C SER A 254 6.78 -13.31 -17.17
N ALA A 255 5.52 -13.75 -17.23
CA ALA A 255 4.41 -13.13 -16.49
C ALA A 255 4.60 -13.23 -14.97
N PHE A 256 5.03 -14.38 -14.46
CA PHE A 256 5.38 -14.55 -13.05
C PHE A 256 6.56 -13.64 -12.66
N ALA A 257 7.62 -13.62 -13.46
CA ALA A 257 8.83 -12.84 -13.21
C ALA A 257 8.55 -11.34 -13.12
N ILE A 258 7.72 -10.78 -14.00
CA ILE A 258 7.35 -9.36 -13.86
C ILE A 258 6.45 -9.12 -12.65
N SER A 259 5.63 -10.09 -12.26
CA SER A 259 4.71 -9.93 -11.14
C SER A 259 5.47 -9.81 -9.82
N ILE A 260 6.56 -10.59 -9.66
CA ILE A 260 7.47 -10.45 -8.52
C ILE A 260 8.39 -9.22 -8.62
N PHE A 261 8.74 -8.78 -9.84
CA PHE A 261 9.48 -7.53 -10.06
C PHE A 261 8.70 -6.31 -9.55
N LEU A 262 7.37 -6.33 -9.69
CA LEU A 262 6.47 -5.25 -9.31
C LEU A 262 6.10 -5.23 -7.81
N LEU A 263 6.67 -6.10 -6.96
CA LEU A 263 6.33 -6.11 -5.53
C LEU A 263 6.57 -4.76 -4.84
N LEU A 264 7.69 -4.08 -5.14
CA LEU A 264 7.96 -2.74 -4.63
C LEU A 264 6.85 -1.76 -5.02
N TYR A 265 6.42 -1.81 -6.28
CA TYR A 265 5.38 -0.93 -6.82
C TYR A 265 4.07 -1.10 -6.03
N TYR A 266 3.59 -2.34 -5.84
CA TYR A 266 2.31 -2.58 -5.16
C TYR A 266 2.33 -2.18 -3.69
N ILE A 267 3.45 -2.42 -3.01
CA ILE A 267 3.57 -2.10 -1.59
C ILE A 267 3.68 -0.59 -1.40
N LEU A 268 4.33 0.13 -2.33
CA LEU A 268 4.29 1.60 -2.33
C LEU A 268 2.88 2.13 -2.59
N VAL A 269 2.13 1.57 -3.54
CA VAL A 269 0.74 1.99 -3.81
C VAL A 269 -0.15 1.82 -2.58
N GLY A 270 -0.10 0.65 -1.94
CA GLY A 270 -1.02 0.32 -0.85
C GLY A 270 -0.58 0.83 0.53
N PHE A 271 0.72 0.91 0.79
CA PHE A 271 1.27 1.00 2.14
C PHE A 271 2.46 1.96 2.30
N ALA A 272 2.77 2.80 1.31
CA ALA A 272 3.82 3.82 1.48
C ALA A 272 3.53 4.75 2.66
N VAL A 273 2.27 5.19 2.83
CA VAL A 273 1.86 6.06 3.94
C VAL A 273 2.10 5.37 5.29
N VAL A 274 1.66 4.11 5.43
CA VAL A 274 1.87 3.33 6.66
C VAL A 274 3.36 3.14 6.96
N TYR A 275 4.17 2.84 5.95
CA TYR A 275 5.62 2.72 6.11
C TYR A 275 6.24 4.02 6.63
N PHE A 276 5.98 5.15 5.97
CA PHE A 276 6.59 6.41 6.36
C PHE A 276 6.06 6.96 7.69
N ALA A 277 4.80 6.69 8.03
CA ALA A 277 4.26 7.02 9.35
C ALA A 277 4.96 6.20 10.45
N THR A 278 5.05 4.87 10.28
CA THR A 278 5.55 3.97 11.34
C THR A 278 7.08 3.88 11.44
N VAL A 279 7.83 4.28 10.40
CA VAL A 279 9.31 4.22 10.40
C VAL A 279 9.94 5.62 10.50
N PHE A 280 9.32 6.64 9.90
CA PHE A 280 9.89 8.00 9.84
C PHE A 280 9.03 9.05 10.55
N GLY A 281 7.88 8.69 11.12
CA GLY A 281 6.97 9.65 11.77
C GLY A 281 6.38 10.68 10.82
N TYR A 282 6.27 10.37 9.51
CA TYR A 282 5.71 11.32 8.54
C TYR A 282 4.19 11.41 8.68
N SER A 283 3.66 12.62 8.50
CA SER A 283 2.23 12.81 8.26
C SER A 283 1.81 12.12 6.95
N GLU A 284 0.53 11.78 6.82
CA GLU A 284 -0.01 11.19 5.60
C GLU A 284 0.24 12.09 4.38
N GLN A 285 0.01 13.40 4.53
CA GLN A 285 0.28 14.40 3.50
C GLN A 285 1.75 14.36 3.04
N ARG A 286 2.71 14.37 3.97
CA ARG A 286 4.15 14.34 3.66
C ARG A 286 4.58 13.05 2.99
N ALA A 287 4.04 11.91 3.43
CA ALA A 287 4.31 10.61 2.80
C ALA A 287 3.80 10.56 1.35
N ASN A 288 2.58 11.05 1.11
CA ASN A 288 2.03 11.17 -0.24
C ASN A 288 2.86 12.15 -1.10
N ALA A 289 3.30 13.27 -0.55
CA ALA A 289 4.17 14.23 -1.24
C ALA A 289 5.50 13.60 -1.69
N LEU A 290 6.08 12.73 -0.86
CA LEU A 290 7.30 11.98 -1.21
C LEU A 290 7.03 10.99 -2.36
N ALA A 291 5.89 10.30 -2.31
CA ALA A 291 5.50 9.34 -3.34
C ALA A 291 5.28 9.99 -4.72
N ASN A 292 4.92 11.28 -4.80
CA ASN A 292 4.83 12.02 -6.06
C ASN A 292 6.13 11.92 -6.90
N TRP A 293 7.31 11.96 -6.25
CA TRP A 293 8.60 11.82 -6.93
C TRP A 293 8.74 10.48 -7.65
N TYR A 294 8.23 9.41 -7.06
CA TYR A 294 8.21 8.09 -7.69
C TYR A 294 7.28 8.09 -8.90
N TRP A 295 6.02 8.52 -8.74
CA TRP A 295 5.01 8.40 -9.79
C TRP A 295 5.26 9.31 -10.99
N VAL A 296 5.68 10.56 -10.77
CA VAL A 296 6.06 11.50 -11.85
C VAL A 296 7.22 10.92 -12.65
N THR A 297 8.26 10.44 -11.97
CA THR A 297 9.45 9.88 -12.62
C THR A 297 9.10 8.61 -13.39
N ASN A 298 8.28 7.74 -12.82
CA ASN A 298 7.86 6.50 -13.47
C ASN A 298 7.07 6.80 -14.75
N ALA A 299 6.12 7.74 -14.71
CA ALA A 299 5.33 8.16 -15.87
C ALA A 299 6.22 8.68 -17.01
N ILE A 300 7.19 9.55 -16.69
CA ILE A 300 8.17 10.05 -17.67
C ILE A 300 8.99 8.90 -18.25
N ALA A 301 9.49 7.99 -17.40
CA ALA A 301 10.31 6.86 -17.81
C ALA A 301 9.57 5.88 -18.73
N LEU A 302 8.28 5.61 -18.48
CA LEU A 302 7.42 4.77 -19.33
C LEU A 302 7.31 5.35 -20.74
N VAL A 303 7.00 6.66 -20.85
CA VAL A 303 6.83 7.32 -22.15
C VAL A 303 8.16 7.39 -22.91
N VAL A 304 9.21 7.89 -22.26
CA VAL A 304 10.53 8.05 -22.88
C VAL A 304 11.09 6.71 -23.32
N THR A 305 11.02 5.69 -22.47
CA THR A 305 11.52 4.35 -22.82
C THR A 305 10.66 3.69 -23.90
N GLY A 306 9.34 3.88 -23.89
CA GLY A 306 8.46 3.44 -24.98
C GLY A 306 8.94 3.97 -26.35
N VAL A 307 9.21 5.27 -26.43
CA VAL A 307 9.75 5.92 -27.64
C VAL A 307 11.14 5.39 -28.01
N LEU A 308 12.05 5.28 -27.04
CA LEU A 308 13.42 4.83 -27.29
C LEU A 308 13.47 3.36 -27.74
N THR A 309 12.69 2.49 -27.12
CA THR A 309 12.63 1.08 -27.51
C THR A 309 12.14 0.94 -28.94
N ASP A 310 11.12 1.68 -29.37
CA ASP A 310 10.69 1.71 -30.77
C ASP A 310 11.76 2.27 -31.71
N ARG A 311 12.42 3.38 -31.34
CA ARG A 311 13.53 3.99 -32.08
C ARG A 311 14.67 2.99 -32.35
N PHE A 312 15.03 2.19 -31.35
CA PHE A 312 16.14 1.23 -31.43
C PHE A 312 15.73 -0.19 -31.81
N ARG A 313 14.43 -0.51 -31.83
CA ARG A 313 13.86 -1.82 -32.18
C ARG A 313 14.36 -2.99 -31.32
N VAL A 314 14.86 -2.68 -30.11
CA VAL A 314 15.32 -3.67 -29.13
C VAL A 314 14.64 -3.41 -27.79
N ARG A 315 14.37 -4.47 -27.04
CA ARG A 315 13.66 -4.41 -25.74
C ARG A 315 14.54 -4.93 -24.60
N LYS A 316 15.21 -6.06 -24.82
CA LYS A 316 16.05 -6.74 -23.81
C LYS A 316 17.14 -5.85 -23.17
N PRO A 317 17.90 -5.03 -23.94
CA PRO A 317 18.87 -4.14 -23.32
C PRO A 317 18.24 -3.12 -22.36
N PHE A 318 17.07 -2.59 -22.70
CA PHE A 318 16.33 -1.66 -21.82
C PHE A 318 15.77 -2.37 -20.58
N MET A 319 15.33 -3.62 -20.70
CA MET A 319 14.93 -4.41 -19.52
C MET A 319 16.09 -4.59 -18.54
N ILE A 320 17.27 -4.97 -19.02
CA ILE A 320 18.45 -5.16 -18.16
C ILE A 320 18.92 -3.83 -17.57
N ALA A 321 19.11 -2.80 -18.41
CA ALA A 321 19.58 -1.49 -17.93
C ALA A 321 18.60 -0.86 -16.94
N GLY A 322 17.30 -0.90 -17.24
CA GLY A 322 16.24 -0.42 -16.36
C GLY A 322 16.23 -1.17 -15.02
N THR A 323 16.33 -2.50 -15.05
CA THR A 323 16.38 -3.30 -13.81
C THR A 323 17.60 -2.95 -12.97
N LEU A 324 18.79 -2.79 -13.57
CA LEU A 324 20.01 -2.44 -12.85
C LEU A 324 19.93 -1.04 -12.23
N ILE A 325 19.43 -0.04 -12.97
CA ILE A 325 19.20 1.32 -12.44
C ILE A 325 18.18 1.28 -11.29
N GLY A 326 17.07 0.55 -11.49
CA GLY A 326 16.01 0.42 -10.51
C GLY A 326 16.47 -0.28 -9.23
N LEU A 327 17.35 -1.29 -9.36
CA LEU A 327 17.97 -1.99 -8.23
C LEU A 327 18.84 -1.06 -7.39
N VAL A 328 19.60 -0.14 -7.99
CA VAL A 328 20.38 0.84 -7.22
C VAL A 328 19.47 1.67 -6.33
N GLY A 329 18.39 2.25 -6.88
CA GLY A 329 17.42 3.02 -6.09
C GLY A 329 16.73 2.18 -5.02
N SER A 330 16.32 0.95 -5.36
CA SER A 330 15.60 0.05 -4.44
C SER A 330 16.50 -0.46 -3.31
N VAL A 331 17.77 -0.75 -3.57
CA VAL A 331 18.76 -1.12 -2.54
C VAL A 331 19.07 0.05 -1.62
N LEU A 332 19.29 1.25 -2.16
CA LEU A 332 19.52 2.45 -1.33
C LEU A 332 18.31 2.76 -0.43
N PHE A 333 17.10 2.63 -0.97
CA PHE A 333 15.86 2.76 -0.19
C PHE A 333 15.77 1.68 0.91
N THR A 334 16.06 0.42 0.58
CA THR A 334 16.07 -0.69 1.55
C THR A 334 17.06 -0.45 2.69
N LEU A 335 18.26 0.02 2.38
CA LEU A 335 19.30 0.33 3.37
C LEU A 335 18.92 1.53 4.25
N SER A 336 18.09 2.45 3.76
CA SER A 336 17.60 3.59 4.54
C SER A 336 16.49 3.24 5.53
N ALA A 337 15.85 2.09 5.40
CA ALA A 337 14.72 1.70 6.25
C ALA A 337 15.08 1.63 7.75
N THR A 338 16.33 1.34 8.09
CA THR A 338 16.84 1.31 9.48
C THR A 338 17.65 2.55 9.85
N ARG A 339 17.45 3.65 9.10
CA ARG A 339 18.12 4.95 9.27
C ARG A 339 17.09 6.06 9.27
N PRO A 340 16.32 6.23 10.36
CA PRO A 340 15.21 7.19 10.43
C PRO A 340 15.65 8.64 10.21
N GLU A 341 16.94 8.93 10.40
CA GLU A 341 17.56 10.23 10.11
C GLU A 341 17.71 10.53 8.60
N THR A 342 17.40 9.57 7.72
CA THR A 342 17.51 9.77 6.27
C THR A 342 16.57 10.89 5.81
N GLY A 343 17.15 11.97 5.29
CA GLY A 343 16.42 13.15 4.85
C GLY A 343 15.43 12.90 3.71
N TYR A 344 14.37 13.70 3.67
CA TYR A 344 13.29 13.63 2.67
C TYR A 344 13.79 13.60 1.22
N TYR A 345 14.65 14.55 0.84
CA TYR A 345 15.13 14.64 -0.55
C TYR A 345 16.10 13.52 -0.92
N THR A 346 16.76 12.91 0.06
CA THR A 346 17.58 11.71 -0.16
C THR A 346 16.68 10.52 -0.53
N LEU A 347 15.58 10.32 0.21
CA LEU A 347 14.56 9.32 -0.12
C LEU A 347 13.94 9.58 -1.50
N ALA A 348 13.67 10.85 -1.83
CA ALA A 348 13.15 11.24 -3.14
C ALA A 348 14.10 10.82 -4.27
N VAL A 349 15.42 10.99 -4.12
CA VAL A 349 16.42 10.52 -5.09
C VAL A 349 16.37 9.00 -5.25
N TYR A 350 16.23 8.24 -4.16
CA TYR A 350 16.11 6.79 -4.24
C TYR A 350 14.84 6.36 -5.00
N PHE A 351 13.73 7.07 -4.77
CA PHE A 351 12.48 6.89 -5.50
C PHE A 351 12.63 7.23 -6.98
N ILE A 352 13.30 8.33 -7.34
CA ILE A 352 13.58 8.69 -8.73
C ILE A 352 14.38 7.58 -9.44
N LEU A 353 15.45 7.08 -8.82
CA LEU A 353 16.27 6.01 -9.41
C LEU A 353 15.46 4.71 -9.58
N SER A 354 14.74 4.29 -8.53
CA SER A 354 13.89 3.10 -8.55
C SER A 354 12.78 3.21 -9.61
N ALA A 355 12.09 4.35 -9.67
CA ALA A 355 11.01 4.61 -10.62
C ALA A 355 11.50 4.71 -12.06
N ALA A 356 12.62 5.39 -12.31
CA ALA A 356 13.17 5.53 -13.65
C ALA A 356 13.59 4.17 -14.23
N GLY A 357 14.31 3.38 -13.42
CA GLY A 357 14.71 2.03 -13.82
C GLY A 357 13.52 1.06 -13.94
N GLY A 358 12.61 1.09 -12.97
CA GLY A 358 11.39 0.28 -12.93
C GLY A 358 10.49 0.52 -14.14
N GLY A 359 10.20 1.78 -14.45
CA GLY A 359 9.42 2.17 -15.62
C GLY A 359 10.10 1.75 -16.93
N MET A 360 11.41 1.96 -17.05
CA MET A 360 12.18 1.52 -18.22
C MET A 360 12.09 0.01 -18.45
N ALA A 361 12.28 -0.78 -17.39
CA ALA A 361 12.21 -2.24 -17.48
C ALA A 361 10.78 -2.71 -17.82
N TYR A 362 9.77 -2.16 -17.16
CA TYR A 362 8.39 -2.59 -17.31
C TYR A 362 7.83 -2.31 -18.71
N VAL A 363 8.02 -1.11 -19.27
CA VAL A 363 7.49 -0.82 -20.63
C VAL A 363 8.19 -1.66 -21.71
N ALA A 364 9.51 -1.87 -21.57
CA ALA A 364 10.26 -2.73 -22.47
C ALA A 364 9.81 -4.20 -22.35
N TRP A 365 9.52 -4.65 -21.12
CA TRP A 365 8.95 -5.96 -20.85
C TRP A 365 7.57 -6.12 -21.48
N MET A 366 6.64 -5.19 -21.25
CA MET A 366 5.28 -5.24 -21.82
C MET A 366 5.30 -5.40 -23.34
N ALA A 367 6.10 -4.59 -24.03
CA ALA A 367 6.24 -4.69 -25.48
C ALA A 367 6.78 -6.07 -25.89
N SER A 368 7.85 -6.55 -25.26
CA SER A 368 8.46 -7.85 -25.58
C SER A 368 7.61 -9.05 -25.17
N PHE A 369 6.80 -8.94 -24.12
CA PHE A 369 5.85 -9.95 -23.68
C PHE A 369 4.76 -10.15 -24.74
N THR A 370 4.18 -9.05 -25.25
CA THR A 370 3.19 -9.15 -26.32
C THR A 370 3.78 -9.73 -27.62
N GLU A 371 5.02 -9.40 -27.98
CA GLU A 371 5.72 -10.05 -29.10
C GLU A 371 5.93 -11.55 -28.87
N THR A 372 6.22 -11.96 -27.63
CA THR A 372 6.42 -13.36 -27.26
C THR A 372 5.12 -14.16 -27.37
N VAL A 373 4.01 -13.56 -26.94
CA VAL A 373 2.67 -14.13 -27.07
C VAL A 373 2.28 -14.26 -28.56
N GLU A 374 2.47 -13.21 -29.36
CA GLU A 374 2.15 -13.22 -30.78
C GLU A 374 2.98 -14.22 -31.59
N ARG A 375 4.26 -14.41 -31.22
CA ARG A 375 5.12 -15.42 -31.85
C ARG A 375 4.54 -16.83 -31.75
N HIS A 376 3.80 -17.12 -30.69
CA HIS A 376 3.14 -18.42 -30.52
C HIS A 376 1.85 -18.49 -31.31
N ASN A 377 0.98 -17.51 -31.12
CA ASN A 377 -0.27 -17.42 -31.84
C ASN A 377 -0.79 -15.97 -31.76
N PRO A 378 -0.77 -15.22 -32.89
CA PRO A 378 -1.28 -13.85 -32.94
C PRO A 378 -2.76 -13.73 -32.57
N ALA A 379 -3.57 -14.78 -32.78
CA ALA A 379 -4.97 -14.81 -32.41
C ALA A 379 -5.18 -15.03 -30.89
N ALA A 380 -4.17 -15.52 -30.17
CA ALA A 380 -4.23 -15.80 -28.74
C ALA A 380 -3.71 -14.66 -27.84
N THR A 381 -3.47 -13.46 -28.38
CA THR A 381 -2.92 -12.32 -27.63
C THR A 381 -3.74 -11.94 -26.41
N ALA A 382 -5.07 -11.95 -26.53
CA ALA A 382 -5.97 -11.69 -25.40
C ALA A 382 -5.82 -12.75 -24.29
N THR A 383 -5.59 -14.02 -24.66
CA THR A 383 -5.37 -15.11 -23.70
C THR A 383 -4.03 -14.95 -22.97
N GLY A 384 -2.95 -14.59 -23.67
CA GLY A 384 -1.66 -14.31 -23.04
C GLY A 384 -1.72 -13.16 -22.04
N LEU A 385 -2.41 -12.07 -22.39
CA LEU A 385 -2.64 -10.94 -21.48
C LEU A 385 -3.52 -11.32 -20.27
N ALA A 386 -4.54 -12.16 -20.48
CA ALA A 386 -5.38 -12.66 -19.39
C ALA A 386 -4.59 -13.54 -18.41
N ILE A 387 -3.72 -14.43 -18.91
CA ILE A 387 -2.83 -15.25 -18.07
C ILE A 387 -1.91 -14.36 -17.24
N TRP A 388 -1.33 -13.33 -17.84
CA TRP A 388 -0.49 -12.38 -17.11
C TRP A 388 -1.28 -11.64 -16.03
N GLY A 389 -2.43 -11.03 -16.36
CA GLY A 389 -3.25 -10.32 -15.38
C GLY A 389 -3.71 -11.21 -14.22
N TRP A 390 -4.05 -12.46 -14.51
CA TRP A 390 -4.41 -13.45 -13.50
C TRP A 390 -3.23 -13.82 -12.59
N LEU A 391 -2.06 -14.14 -13.17
CA LEU A 391 -0.85 -14.45 -12.40
C LEU A 391 -0.38 -13.28 -11.54
N LEU A 392 -0.44 -12.07 -12.08
CA LEU A 392 -0.09 -10.85 -11.38
C LEU A 392 -0.94 -10.68 -10.13
N ARG A 393 -2.26 -10.79 -10.25
CA ARG A 393 -3.16 -10.65 -9.08
C ARG A 393 -2.97 -11.77 -8.07
N LEU A 394 -2.69 -13.00 -8.50
CA LEU A 394 -2.35 -14.09 -7.57
C LEU A 394 -1.04 -13.85 -6.82
N VAL A 395 0.00 -13.41 -7.52
CA VAL A 395 1.29 -13.06 -6.88
C VAL A 395 1.10 -11.93 -5.87
N VAL A 396 0.32 -10.90 -6.21
CA VAL A 396 -0.02 -9.81 -5.27
C VAL A 396 -0.81 -10.34 -4.07
N THR A 397 -1.79 -11.21 -4.29
CA THR A 397 -2.59 -11.81 -3.21
C THR A 397 -1.71 -12.58 -2.23
N VAL A 398 -0.84 -13.46 -2.74
CA VAL A 398 0.08 -14.24 -1.92
C VAL A 398 1.12 -13.35 -1.25
N SER A 399 1.67 -12.37 -1.95
CA SER A 399 2.68 -11.47 -1.38
C SER A 399 2.11 -10.61 -0.26
N LEU A 400 0.89 -10.08 -0.39
CA LEU A 400 0.23 -9.33 0.68
C LEU A 400 -0.07 -10.21 1.90
N ALA A 401 -0.45 -11.47 1.71
CA ALA A 401 -0.62 -12.39 2.83
C ALA A 401 0.72 -12.67 3.53
N VAL A 402 1.81 -12.91 2.78
CA VAL A 402 3.15 -13.10 3.36
C VAL A 402 3.65 -11.82 4.02
N PHE A 403 3.37 -10.65 3.44
CA PHE A 403 3.75 -9.35 3.99
C PHE A 403 3.26 -9.18 5.42
N THR A 404 2.01 -9.56 5.72
CA THR A 404 1.47 -9.50 7.11
C THR A 404 2.24 -10.35 8.12
N LEU A 405 2.94 -11.40 7.67
CA LEU A 405 3.78 -12.24 8.52
C LEU A 405 5.19 -11.66 8.71
N VAL A 406 5.62 -10.78 7.80
CA VAL A 406 6.96 -10.16 7.81
C VAL A 406 6.99 -8.88 8.66
N VAL A 407 5.85 -8.19 8.79
CA VAL A 407 5.74 -6.91 9.51
C VAL A 407 4.79 -6.90 10.73
N PRO A 408 4.85 -7.87 11.66
CA PRO A 408 3.98 -7.87 12.85
C PRO A 408 4.11 -6.62 13.74
N ALA A 409 5.29 -6.00 13.83
CA ALA A 409 5.48 -4.76 14.58
C ALA A 409 4.71 -3.58 13.97
N THR A 410 4.56 -3.55 12.64
CA THR A 410 3.69 -2.54 12.01
C THR A 410 2.25 -2.72 12.47
N SER A 411 1.77 -3.96 12.65
CA SER A 411 0.43 -4.19 13.19
C SER A 411 0.27 -3.60 14.58
N VAL A 412 1.21 -3.87 15.50
CA VAL A 412 1.18 -3.30 16.86
C VAL A 412 1.16 -1.77 16.83
N LEU A 413 2.06 -1.15 16.05
CA LEU A 413 2.16 0.31 15.95
C LEU A 413 0.90 0.96 15.36
N VAL A 414 0.28 0.33 14.36
CA VAL A 414 -0.93 0.86 13.74
C VAL A 414 -2.16 0.63 14.62
N ASP A 415 -2.24 -0.51 15.30
CA ASP A 415 -3.42 -0.93 16.06
C ASP A 415 -3.48 -0.27 17.44
N GLN A 416 -2.33 -0.05 18.08
CA GLN A 416 -2.24 0.43 19.46
C GLN A 416 -1.39 1.71 19.60
N GLY A 417 -0.46 1.94 18.67
CA GLY A 417 0.57 2.97 18.82
C GLY A 417 0.02 4.39 18.90
N SER A 418 -1.01 4.74 18.12
CA SER A 418 -1.62 6.07 18.18
C SER A 418 -2.17 6.38 19.57
N ARG A 419 -2.87 5.43 20.20
CA ARG A 419 -3.42 5.62 21.53
C ARG A 419 -2.32 5.74 22.59
N VAL A 420 -1.25 4.94 22.50
CA VAL A 420 -0.09 5.11 23.38
C VAL A 420 0.53 6.50 23.21
N THR A 421 0.74 6.95 21.97
CA THR A 421 1.29 8.28 21.68
C THR A 421 0.41 9.40 22.21
N GLU A 422 -0.92 9.33 22.05
CA GLU A 422 -1.85 10.31 22.61
C GLU A 422 -1.71 10.44 24.13
N ILE A 423 -1.60 9.32 24.85
CA ILE A 423 -1.46 9.33 26.31
C ILE A 423 -0.10 9.92 26.70
N VAL A 424 0.98 9.54 26.01
CA VAL A 424 2.33 10.07 26.27
C VAL A 424 2.41 11.56 25.98
N GLU A 425 1.77 12.05 24.92
CA GLU A 425 1.74 13.48 24.59
C GLU A 425 0.90 14.29 25.58
N ALA A 426 -0.15 13.70 26.16
CA ALA A 426 -0.96 14.33 27.19
C ALA A 426 -0.28 14.39 28.56
N HIS A 427 0.56 13.39 28.89
CA HIS A 427 1.19 13.20 30.20
C HIS A 427 2.68 12.84 30.11
N PRO A 428 3.53 13.68 29.49
CA PRO A 428 4.91 13.30 29.16
C PRO A 428 5.81 13.07 30.37
N GLU A 429 5.64 13.88 31.42
CA GLU A 429 6.48 13.79 32.64
C GLU A 429 6.07 12.58 33.49
N GLU A 430 4.76 12.37 33.63
CA GLU A 430 4.18 11.32 34.44
C GLU A 430 4.41 9.95 33.81
N VAL A 431 4.23 9.84 32.48
CA VAL A 431 4.58 8.60 31.75
C VAL A 431 6.07 8.30 31.87
N ALA A 432 6.95 9.31 31.87
CA ALA A 432 8.39 9.09 32.04
C ALA A 432 8.73 8.54 33.44
N VAL A 433 8.05 9.03 34.50
CA VAL A 433 8.17 8.49 35.86
C VAL A 433 7.73 7.04 35.92
N LEU A 434 6.53 6.74 35.42
CA LEU A 434 5.95 5.39 35.50
C LEU A 434 6.71 4.38 34.64
N SER A 435 7.22 4.81 33.49
CA SER A 435 8.01 3.96 32.58
C SER A 435 9.43 3.67 33.11
N ALA A 436 9.88 4.37 34.16
CA ALA A 436 11.16 4.08 34.80
C ALA A 436 11.11 2.83 35.68
N ILE A 437 9.91 2.40 36.09
CA ILE A 437 9.71 1.21 36.91
C ILE A 437 9.63 0.00 36.00
N ASP A 438 10.45 -1.02 36.26
CA ASP A 438 10.43 -2.22 35.44
C ASP A 438 9.11 -3.00 35.59
N PRO A 439 8.70 -3.79 34.59
CA PRO A 439 7.41 -4.49 34.61
C PRO A 439 7.24 -5.46 35.77
N ALA A 440 8.32 -6.09 36.28
CA ALA A 440 8.21 -7.02 37.39
C ALA A 440 7.96 -6.28 38.70
N THR A 441 8.64 -5.17 38.93
CA THR A 441 8.41 -4.28 40.08
C THR A 441 7.00 -3.69 40.05
N SER A 442 6.54 -3.19 38.89
CA SER A 442 5.19 -2.67 38.74
C SER A 442 4.12 -3.73 39.00
N ALA A 443 4.32 -4.97 38.55
CA ALA A 443 3.41 -6.08 38.82
C ALA A 443 3.38 -6.46 40.31
N ALA A 444 4.54 -6.48 40.97
CA ALA A 444 4.64 -6.75 42.41
C ALA A 444 3.90 -5.68 43.23
N LEU A 445 4.08 -4.39 42.90
CA LEU A 445 3.37 -3.30 43.56
C LEU A 445 1.86 -3.27 43.28
N ALA A 446 1.44 -3.79 42.13
CA ALA A 446 0.01 -3.95 41.81
C ALA A 446 -0.63 -5.09 42.61
N GLU A 447 0.13 -6.15 42.92
CA GLU A 447 -0.33 -7.27 43.76
C GLU A 447 -0.29 -6.92 45.25
N ASP A 448 0.80 -6.29 45.70
CA ASP A 448 1.02 -5.81 47.06
C ASP A 448 1.71 -4.44 47.05
N PRO A 449 0.96 -3.34 47.23
CA PRO A 449 1.53 -1.99 47.32
C PRO A 449 2.51 -1.81 48.50
N ALA A 450 2.51 -2.72 49.47
CA ALA A 450 3.40 -2.71 50.63
C ALA A 450 4.63 -3.63 50.48
N ASP A 451 4.85 -4.23 49.29
CA ASP A 451 6.07 -5.00 49.02
C ASP A 451 7.30 -4.08 49.13
N VAL A 452 8.08 -4.31 50.18
CA VAL A 452 9.23 -3.47 50.54
C VAL A 452 10.32 -3.51 49.47
N ASP A 453 10.56 -4.67 48.87
CA ASP A 453 11.62 -4.83 47.87
C ASP A 453 11.21 -4.21 46.54
N ALA A 454 9.94 -4.35 46.16
CA ALA A 454 9.38 -3.71 44.97
C ALA A 454 9.32 -2.18 45.16
N LEU A 455 8.86 -1.69 46.31
CA LEU A 455 8.80 -0.25 46.60
C LEU A 455 10.20 0.37 46.63
N ALA A 456 11.18 -0.31 47.25
CA ALA A 456 12.57 0.14 47.26
C ALA A 456 13.13 0.28 45.84
N THR A 457 12.87 -0.72 45.00
CA THR A 457 13.30 -0.73 43.59
C THR A 457 12.63 0.36 42.78
N ALA A 458 11.30 0.53 42.93
CA ALA A 458 10.54 1.55 42.23
C ALA A 458 11.01 2.97 42.60
N LEU A 459 11.14 3.29 43.89
CA LEU A 459 11.55 4.62 44.32
C LEU A 459 13.00 4.94 43.97
N GLY A 460 13.90 3.94 43.97
CA GLY A 460 15.25 4.09 43.44
C GLY A 460 15.25 4.46 41.95
N SER A 461 14.43 3.78 41.14
CA SER A 461 14.28 4.08 39.71
C SER A 461 13.66 5.45 39.45
N VAL A 462 12.61 5.82 40.21
CA VAL A 462 11.99 7.16 40.14
C VAL A 462 13.01 8.25 40.52
N ALA A 463 13.81 8.04 41.57
CA ALA A 463 14.85 8.99 41.95
C ALA A 463 15.87 9.21 40.84
N ALA A 464 16.38 8.13 40.24
CA ALA A 464 17.30 8.21 39.11
C ALA A 464 16.66 8.93 37.91
N GLN A 465 15.39 8.66 37.61
CA GLN A 465 14.65 9.33 36.54
C GLN A 465 14.45 10.83 36.79
N GLN A 466 14.27 11.23 38.06
CA GLN A 466 14.19 12.63 38.48
C GLN A 466 15.55 13.34 38.57
N GLY A 467 16.63 12.70 38.10
CA GLY A 467 17.96 13.28 38.02
C GLY A 467 18.83 13.10 39.27
N ALA A 468 18.43 12.25 40.22
CA ALA A 468 19.28 11.89 41.35
C ALA A 468 20.54 11.15 40.89
N GLY A 469 21.66 11.39 41.57
CA GLY A 469 22.89 10.62 41.35
C GLY A 469 22.73 9.16 41.79
N ALA A 470 23.60 8.27 41.30
CA ALA A 470 23.56 6.84 41.65
C ALA A 470 23.60 6.58 43.17
N ASP A 471 24.39 7.37 43.91
CA ASP A 471 24.50 7.26 45.36
C ASP A 471 23.18 7.64 46.08
N GLU A 472 22.48 8.66 45.58
CA GLU A 472 21.20 9.08 46.15
C GLU A 472 20.09 8.09 45.82
N ALA A 473 20.02 7.60 44.58
CA ALA A 473 19.06 6.55 44.20
C ALA A 473 19.25 5.25 45.00
N ALA A 474 20.51 4.87 45.27
CA ALA A 474 20.83 3.76 46.16
C ALA A 474 20.41 4.04 47.60
N ALA A 475 20.67 5.26 48.12
CA ALA A 475 20.25 5.67 49.45
C ALA A 475 18.72 5.64 49.63
N VAL A 476 17.95 6.02 48.60
CA VAL A 476 16.47 5.89 48.60
C VAL A 476 16.07 4.43 48.76
N SER A 477 16.65 3.54 47.95
CA SER A 477 16.35 2.11 47.97
C SER A 477 16.69 1.49 49.33
N ASP A 478 17.84 1.83 49.89
CA ASP A 478 18.30 1.34 51.19
C ASP A 478 17.46 1.91 52.35
N ALA A 479 17.02 3.18 52.25
CA ALA A 479 16.12 3.79 53.21
C ALA A 479 14.78 3.05 53.28
N VAL A 480 14.18 2.68 52.14
CA VAL A 480 12.93 1.90 52.12
C VAL A 480 13.11 0.56 52.82
N ARG A 481 14.17 -0.20 52.50
CA ARG A 481 14.42 -1.52 53.10
C ARG A 481 14.73 -1.44 54.60
N THR A 482 15.57 -0.49 54.99
CA THR A 482 16.06 -0.35 56.38
C THR A 482 14.99 0.23 57.30
N ARG A 483 14.12 1.08 56.76
CA ARG A 483 13.08 1.80 57.51
C ARG A 483 11.68 1.27 57.30
N ALA A 484 11.51 0.08 56.72
CA ALA A 484 10.19 -0.49 56.46
C ALA A 484 9.24 -0.48 57.68
N PRO A 485 9.66 -0.85 58.91
CA PRO A 485 8.79 -0.74 60.09
C PRO A 485 8.40 0.70 60.44
N GLN A 486 9.32 1.65 60.26
CA GLN A 486 9.09 3.07 60.51
C GLN A 486 8.19 3.70 59.43
N LEU A 487 8.35 3.32 58.17
CA LEU A 487 7.48 3.73 57.06
C LEU A 487 6.04 3.26 57.31
N ALA A 488 5.87 1.98 57.64
CA ALA A 488 4.55 1.41 57.93
C ALA A 488 3.92 2.07 59.18
N ALA A 489 4.71 2.36 60.22
CA ALA A 489 4.24 3.07 61.39
C ALA A 489 3.84 4.52 61.08
N ALA A 490 4.63 5.23 60.26
CA ALA A 490 4.31 6.61 59.85
C ALA A 490 3.04 6.67 59.00
N GLN A 491 2.83 5.72 58.08
CA GLN A 491 1.63 5.61 57.26
C GLN A 491 0.38 5.21 58.05
N ALA A 492 0.54 4.50 59.17
CA ALA A 492 -0.56 4.09 60.03
C ALA A 492 -1.16 5.25 60.85
N VAL A 493 -0.40 6.33 61.08
CA VAL A 493 -0.83 7.46 61.92
C VAL A 493 -1.60 8.48 61.08
N ASP A 494 -2.76 8.92 61.59
CA ASP A 494 -3.57 9.91 60.88
C ASP A 494 -2.80 11.24 60.73
N PRO A 495 -2.96 11.97 59.59
CA PRO A 495 -2.26 13.24 59.36
C PRO A 495 -2.51 14.29 60.45
N ALA A 496 -3.71 14.32 61.03
CA ALA A 496 -4.06 15.24 62.12
C ALA A 496 -3.31 14.89 63.43
N THR A 497 -3.16 13.59 63.72
CA THR A 497 -2.42 13.10 64.89
C THR A 497 -0.92 13.38 64.73
N LEU A 498 -0.38 13.14 63.52
CA LEU A 498 0.99 13.48 63.16
C LEU A 498 1.26 14.99 63.28
N ALA A 499 0.36 15.84 62.80
CA ALA A 499 0.49 17.29 62.91
C ALA A 499 0.43 17.78 64.37
N ALA A 500 -0.44 17.19 65.20
CA ALA A 500 -0.48 17.49 66.63
C ALA A 500 0.84 17.11 67.34
N LEU A 501 1.38 15.93 67.03
CA LEU A 501 2.68 15.48 67.55
C LEU A 501 3.87 16.30 67.04
N GLN A 502 3.80 16.84 65.82
CA GLN A 502 4.80 17.77 65.29
C GLN A 502 4.73 19.14 65.97
N ALA A 503 3.53 19.62 66.30
CA ALA A 503 3.32 20.89 66.99
C ALA A 503 3.69 20.81 68.48
N ASP A 504 3.35 19.70 69.13
CA ASP A 504 3.71 19.38 70.51
C ASP A 504 4.05 17.89 70.66
N PRO A 505 5.34 17.52 70.64
CA PRO A 505 5.79 16.14 70.84
C PRO A 505 5.40 15.56 72.21
N ALA A 506 4.99 16.40 73.17
CA ALA A 506 4.55 15.97 74.50
C ALA A 506 3.02 15.85 74.62
N ASP A 507 2.25 16.02 73.53
CA ASP A 507 0.80 15.82 73.53
C ASP A 507 0.46 14.36 73.85
N ALA A 508 0.04 14.12 75.08
CA ALA A 508 -0.30 12.78 75.58
C ALA A 508 -1.51 12.17 74.87
N ALA A 509 -2.46 12.99 74.39
CA ALA A 509 -3.65 12.50 73.69
C ALA A 509 -3.29 12.08 72.25
N ALA A 510 -2.53 12.90 71.55
CA ALA A 510 -2.04 12.58 70.21
C ALA A 510 -1.07 11.40 70.23
N GLY A 511 -0.18 11.33 71.24
CA GLY A 511 0.73 10.19 71.43
C GLY A 511 -0.03 8.88 71.69
N ALA A 512 -1.04 8.90 72.57
CA ALA A 512 -1.86 7.71 72.82
C ALA A 512 -2.66 7.28 71.57
N ALA A 513 -3.18 8.24 70.80
CA ALA A 513 -3.88 7.96 69.54
C ALA A 513 -2.94 7.33 68.51
N ALA A 514 -1.75 7.88 68.29
CA ALA A 514 -0.77 7.35 67.34
C ALA A 514 -0.33 5.92 67.71
N VAL A 515 -0.08 5.64 69.00
CA VAL A 515 0.25 4.27 69.46
C VAL A 515 -0.90 3.31 69.18
N GLY A 516 -2.15 3.72 69.43
CA GLY A 516 -3.33 2.92 69.13
C GLY A 516 -3.46 2.61 67.63
N GLN A 517 -3.24 3.62 66.78
CA GLN A 517 -3.28 3.52 65.32
C GLN A 517 -2.21 2.57 64.78
N ILE A 518 -0.95 2.73 65.21
CA ILE A 518 0.16 1.85 64.84
C ILE A 518 -0.09 0.40 65.29
N ALA A 519 -0.49 0.20 66.55
CA ALA A 519 -0.77 -1.13 67.09
C ALA A 519 -1.87 -1.84 66.31
N GLN A 520 -2.95 -1.12 65.97
CA GLN A 520 -4.06 -1.66 65.20
C GLN A 520 -3.67 -1.98 63.75
N ALA A 521 -3.00 -1.04 63.06
CA ALA A 521 -2.65 -1.20 61.65
C ALA A 521 -1.59 -2.28 61.41
N LEU A 522 -0.59 -2.37 62.29
CA LEU A 522 0.53 -3.32 62.14
C LEU A 522 0.32 -4.63 62.90
N GLY A 523 -0.73 -4.75 63.71
CA GLY A 523 -1.01 -5.94 64.52
C GLY A 523 0.04 -6.21 65.61
N VAL A 524 0.66 -5.16 66.14
CA VAL A 524 1.71 -5.24 67.18
C VAL A 524 1.16 -4.82 68.55
N ASP A 525 1.85 -5.19 69.63
CA ASP A 525 1.45 -4.74 70.97
C ASP A 525 1.77 -3.25 71.20
N ALA A 526 1.11 -2.66 72.20
CA ALA A 526 1.25 -1.23 72.51
C ALA A 526 2.69 -0.84 72.87
N GLY A 527 3.50 -1.75 73.43
CA GLY A 527 4.91 -1.51 73.74
C GLY A 527 5.73 -1.36 72.46
N THR A 528 5.58 -2.29 71.52
CA THR A 528 6.22 -2.21 70.19
C THR A 528 5.74 -0.99 69.39
N ALA A 529 4.44 -0.70 69.39
CA ALA A 529 3.90 0.51 68.73
C ALA A 529 4.47 1.80 69.33
N THR A 530 4.64 1.85 70.66
CA THR A 530 5.31 2.98 71.34
C THR A 530 6.77 3.12 70.91
N GLN A 531 7.50 2.00 70.80
CA GLN A 531 8.90 2.03 70.35
C GLN A 531 9.03 2.51 68.89
N LEU A 532 8.12 2.07 68.01
CA LEU A 532 8.08 2.55 66.63
C LEU A 532 7.80 4.05 66.57
N LEU A 533 6.77 4.53 67.29
CA LEU A 533 6.44 5.95 67.36
C LEU A 533 7.62 6.80 67.85
N VAL A 534 8.31 6.37 68.91
CA VAL A 534 9.50 7.07 69.42
C VAL A 534 10.62 7.08 68.39
N SER A 535 10.82 5.98 67.65
CA SER A 535 11.87 5.90 66.63
C SER A 535 11.66 6.87 65.46
N LEU A 536 10.42 7.30 65.18
CA LEU A 536 10.12 8.33 64.18
C LEU A 536 10.68 9.72 64.56
N GLY A 537 11.00 9.94 65.84
CA GLY A 537 11.63 11.16 66.34
C GLY A 537 13.15 11.21 66.13
N ASP A 538 13.79 10.12 65.72
CA ASP A 538 15.24 10.09 65.48
C ASP A 538 15.61 10.90 64.22
N PRO A 539 16.57 11.85 64.29
CA PRO A 539 16.94 12.68 63.15
C PRO A 539 17.40 11.91 61.90
N ALA A 540 18.06 10.76 62.07
CA ALA A 540 18.48 9.93 60.95
C ALA A 540 17.29 9.22 60.29
N VAL A 541 16.33 8.76 61.10
CA VAL A 541 15.07 8.20 60.59
C VAL A 541 14.27 9.28 59.84
N GLN A 542 14.18 10.49 60.37
CA GLN A 542 13.49 11.59 59.70
C GLN A 542 14.12 11.97 58.35
N ALA A 543 15.45 11.96 58.26
CA ALA A 543 16.15 12.22 57.01
C ALA A 543 15.85 11.13 55.96
N ASP A 544 15.90 9.86 56.35
CA ASP A 544 15.58 8.72 55.47
C ASP A 544 14.11 8.77 55.01
N LEU A 545 13.17 9.04 55.92
CA LEU A 545 11.74 9.14 55.60
C LEU A 545 11.45 10.34 54.68
N ALA A 546 12.09 11.48 54.88
CA ALA A 546 11.94 12.63 53.99
C ALA A 546 12.46 12.34 52.58
N LEU A 547 13.54 11.56 52.47
CA LEU A 547 14.09 11.12 51.20
C LEU A 547 13.13 10.17 50.47
N VAL A 548 12.56 9.19 51.17
CA VAL A 548 11.54 8.28 50.63
C VAL A 548 10.28 9.05 50.22
N GLN A 549 9.79 9.96 51.08
CA GLN A 549 8.58 10.74 50.81
C GLN A 549 8.74 11.64 49.58
N ARG A 550 9.93 12.22 49.34
CA ARG A 550 10.19 13.04 48.15
C ARG A 550 9.88 12.28 46.86
N TYR A 551 10.41 11.07 46.70
CA TYR A 551 10.23 10.29 45.46
C TYR A 551 8.93 9.49 45.45
N GLY A 552 8.41 9.12 46.64
CA GLY A 552 7.09 8.54 46.80
C GLY A 552 5.99 9.49 46.31
N ALA A 553 6.06 10.77 46.67
CA ALA A 553 5.11 11.78 46.20
C ALA A 553 5.13 11.93 44.67
N VAL A 554 6.31 11.91 44.05
CA VAL A 554 6.43 11.97 42.57
C VAL A 554 5.73 10.76 41.91
N LEU A 555 5.91 9.56 42.46
CA LEU A 555 5.27 8.36 41.93
C LEU A 555 3.74 8.37 42.13
N GLU A 556 3.27 8.82 43.30
CA GLU A 556 1.84 8.95 43.60
C GLU A 556 1.18 10.01 42.71
N GLU A 557 1.81 11.17 42.53
CA GLU A 557 1.33 12.24 41.66
C GLU A 557 1.26 11.79 40.20
N ALA A 558 2.27 11.08 39.70
CA ALA A 558 2.26 10.53 38.35
C ALA A 558 1.13 9.52 38.13
N ASN A 559 0.87 8.64 39.10
CA ASN A 559 -0.27 7.70 39.05
C ASN A 559 -1.62 8.41 39.14
N ALA A 560 -1.73 9.50 39.90
CA ALA A 560 -2.98 10.23 40.06
C ALA A 560 -3.32 11.14 38.86
N ALA A 561 -2.32 11.60 38.13
CA ALA A 561 -2.47 12.52 37.01
C ALA A 561 -3.03 11.86 35.74
N ILE A 562 -2.76 10.57 35.54
CA ILE A 562 -3.19 9.82 34.35
C ILE A 562 -4.52 9.10 34.64
N PRO A 563 -5.54 9.21 33.77
CA PRO A 563 -6.79 8.48 33.91
C PRO A 563 -6.56 6.96 34.07
N ALA A 564 -7.35 6.30 34.92
CA ALA A 564 -7.17 4.87 35.21
C ALA A 564 -7.29 3.97 33.95
N GLU A 565 -8.13 4.37 32.99
CA GLU A 565 -8.25 3.67 31.71
C GLU A 565 -6.98 3.78 30.85
N ASP A 566 -6.31 4.93 30.89
CA ASP A 566 -5.09 5.20 30.15
C ASP A 566 -3.89 4.51 30.79
N LEU A 567 -3.82 4.48 32.13
CA LEU A 567 -2.85 3.67 32.85
C LEU A 567 -3.01 2.18 32.53
N ALA A 568 -4.24 1.67 32.53
CA ALA A 568 -4.50 0.28 32.16
C ALA A 568 -4.08 0.00 30.70
N PHE A 569 -4.33 0.93 29.79
CA PHE A 569 -3.93 0.79 28.39
C PHE A 569 -2.40 0.84 28.21
N LEU A 570 -1.70 1.77 28.86
CA LEU A 570 -0.25 1.87 28.86
C LEU A 570 0.41 0.62 29.47
N SER A 571 -0.11 0.15 30.60
CA SER A 571 0.39 -1.07 31.25
C SER A 571 0.23 -2.30 30.34
N ALA A 572 -0.91 -2.42 29.65
CA ALA A 572 -1.18 -3.55 28.79
C ALA A 572 -0.41 -3.53 27.45
N ASN A 573 -0.16 -2.35 26.87
CA ASN A 573 0.32 -2.23 25.48
C ASN A 573 1.64 -1.47 25.33
N GLY A 574 2.03 -0.62 26.28
CA GLY A 574 3.15 0.31 26.13
C GLY A 574 4.49 -0.37 25.85
N ALA A 575 4.79 -1.48 26.54
CA ALA A 575 6.01 -2.24 26.33
C ALA A 575 6.06 -2.91 24.94
N GLU A 576 4.93 -3.47 24.49
CA GLU A 576 4.83 -4.09 23.16
C GLU A 576 4.96 -3.04 22.06
N VAL A 577 4.32 -1.88 22.22
CA VAL A 577 4.43 -0.73 21.28
C VAL A 577 5.87 -0.21 21.22
N ALA A 578 6.56 -0.07 22.35
CA ALA A 578 7.95 0.36 22.38
C ALA A 578 8.88 -0.65 21.67
N GLN A 579 8.72 -1.95 21.95
CA GLN A 579 9.46 -3.01 21.28
C GLN A 579 9.16 -3.04 19.77
N ALA A 580 7.90 -2.86 19.40
CA ALA A 580 7.48 -2.78 18.01
C ALA A 580 8.10 -1.58 17.31
N ALA A 581 8.15 -0.40 17.95
CA ALA A 581 8.78 0.80 17.41
C ALA A 581 10.27 0.55 17.06
N GLU A 582 11.00 -0.13 17.94
CA GLU A 582 12.41 -0.48 17.72
C GLU A 582 12.59 -1.54 16.61
N GLY A 583 11.75 -2.58 16.60
CA GLY A 583 11.84 -3.70 15.65
C GLY A 583 11.26 -3.43 14.26
N ASN A 584 10.35 -2.47 14.12
CA ASN A 584 9.59 -2.18 12.90
C ASN A 584 10.48 -1.79 11.70
N PRO A 585 11.48 -0.89 11.84
CA PRO A 585 12.43 -0.58 10.76
C PRO A 585 13.09 -1.82 10.14
N GLY A 586 13.54 -2.76 10.98
CA GLY A 586 14.19 -4.00 10.51
C GLY A 586 13.22 -4.98 9.84
N GLN A 587 11.95 -5.00 10.25
CA GLN A 587 10.89 -5.78 9.59
C GLN A 587 10.60 -5.26 8.18
N TRP A 588 10.41 -3.94 8.03
CA TRP A 588 10.24 -3.32 6.73
C TRP A 588 11.45 -3.52 5.83
N GLN A 589 12.67 -3.36 6.36
CA GLN A 589 13.89 -3.63 5.61
C GLN A 589 13.92 -5.05 5.04
N ARG A 590 13.52 -6.07 5.81
CA ARG A 590 13.41 -7.45 5.31
C ARG A 590 12.44 -7.56 4.15
N TRP A 591 11.29 -6.91 4.23
CA TRP A 591 10.32 -6.90 3.14
C TRP A 591 10.84 -6.18 1.88
N TRP A 592 11.55 -5.06 2.06
CA TRP A 592 12.19 -4.38 0.95
C TRP A 592 13.27 -5.23 0.28
N TRP A 593 14.01 -6.04 1.04
CA TRP A 593 14.89 -7.06 0.47
C TRP A 593 14.16 -8.13 -0.34
N VAL A 594 12.95 -8.55 0.07
CA VAL A 594 12.10 -9.44 -0.75
C VAL A 594 11.74 -8.76 -2.08
N CYS A 595 11.41 -7.47 -2.07
CA CYS A 595 11.14 -6.71 -3.29
C CYS A 595 12.36 -6.61 -4.20
N VAL A 596 13.55 -6.34 -3.64
CA VAL A 596 14.83 -6.32 -4.37
C VAL A 596 15.13 -7.72 -4.95
N ALA A 597 14.91 -8.78 -4.19
CA ALA A 597 15.08 -10.15 -4.68
C ALA A 597 14.15 -10.44 -5.87
N GLY A 598 12.90 -9.98 -5.83
CA GLY A 598 11.97 -10.05 -6.96
C GLY A 598 12.50 -9.36 -8.22
N GLN A 599 13.12 -8.18 -8.09
CA GLN A 599 13.77 -7.48 -9.19
C GLN A 599 15.00 -8.24 -9.75
N VAL A 600 15.81 -8.85 -8.90
CA VAL A 600 16.97 -9.67 -9.33
C VAL A 600 16.50 -10.94 -10.05
N LEU A 601 15.50 -11.63 -9.50
CA LEU A 601 14.95 -12.87 -10.05
C LEU A 601 14.26 -12.67 -11.42
N PHE A 602 13.92 -11.43 -11.78
CA PHE A 602 13.41 -11.10 -13.10
C PHE A 602 14.47 -11.20 -14.22
N LEU A 603 15.75 -10.93 -13.92
CA LEU A 603 16.81 -10.83 -14.93
C LEU A 603 17.00 -12.09 -15.79
N PRO A 604 17.01 -13.32 -15.25
CA PRO A 604 17.12 -14.54 -16.06
C PRO A 604 15.97 -14.73 -17.06
N PHE A 605 14.76 -14.24 -16.76
CA PHE A 605 13.60 -14.39 -17.63
C PHE A 605 13.64 -13.48 -18.86
N VAL A 606 14.45 -12.42 -18.84
CA VAL A 606 14.68 -11.57 -20.03
C VAL A 606 15.27 -12.38 -21.19
N PHE A 607 16.04 -13.44 -20.90
CA PHE A 607 16.69 -14.25 -21.92
C PHE A 607 15.71 -15.16 -22.68
N VAL A 608 14.64 -15.64 -22.03
CA VAL A 608 13.67 -16.56 -22.63
C VAL A 608 12.64 -15.87 -23.54
N MET A 609 12.45 -14.56 -23.35
CA MET A 609 11.48 -13.76 -24.12
C MET A 609 11.89 -13.58 -25.60
N ALA A 610 10.95 -13.19 -26.45
CA ALA A 610 11.21 -12.83 -27.84
C ALA A 610 11.99 -11.50 -27.97
N GLY A 611 12.47 -11.20 -29.18
CA GLY A 611 13.15 -9.95 -29.50
C GLY A 611 14.68 -10.03 -29.55
N ARG A 612 15.27 -9.16 -30.36
CA ARG A 612 16.73 -9.11 -30.58
C ARG A 612 17.43 -8.23 -29.54
N TRP A 613 18.72 -8.52 -29.33
CA TRP A 613 19.63 -7.74 -28.49
C TRP A 613 20.31 -6.58 -29.24
N SER A 614 20.52 -6.74 -30.56
CA SER A 614 21.24 -5.76 -31.38
C SER A 614 20.27 -5.03 -32.32
N PRO A 615 20.26 -3.68 -32.32
CA PRO A 615 19.48 -2.90 -33.27
C PRO A 615 19.77 -3.28 -34.72
N ARG A 616 21.02 -3.58 -35.07
CA ARG A 616 21.40 -3.95 -36.45
C ARG A 616 20.66 -5.21 -36.92
N ARG A 617 20.61 -6.24 -36.08
CA ARG A 617 19.90 -7.50 -36.38
C ARG A 617 18.38 -7.30 -36.44
N ALA A 618 17.82 -6.49 -35.53
CA ALA A 618 16.39 -6.16 -35.56
C ALA A 618 15.98 -5.48 -36.88
N ARG A 619 16.80 -4.53 -37.37
CA ARG A 619 16.56 -3.88 -38.66
C ARG A 619 16.69 -4.82 -39.84
N GLN A 620 17.56 -5.82 -39.74
CA GLN A 620 17.72 -6.83 -40.78
C GLN A 620 16.47 -7.72 -40.86
N ASP A 621 15.98 -8.23 -39.73
CA ASP A 621 14.78 -9.09 -39.70
C ASP A 621 13.55 -8.36 -40.29
N GLU A 622 13.40 -7.06 -39.99
CA GLU A 622 12.31 -6.23 -40.49
C GLU A 622 12.38 -6.04 -42.00
N ARG A 623 13.57 -5.77 -42.56
CA ARG A 623 13.77 -5.69 -44.02
C ARG A 623 13.45 -7.01 -44.70
N GLU A 624 13.93 -8.12 -44.14
CA GLU A 624 13.63 -9.46 -44.65
C GLU A 624 12.12 -9.77 -44.60
N HIS A 625 11.41 -9.24 -43.58
CA HIS A 625 9.96 -9.33 -43.48
C HIS A 625 9.24 -8.47 -44.51
N GLU A 626 9.62 -7.20 -44.66
CA GLU A 626 9.06 -6.29 -45.66
C GLU A 626 9.23 -6.84 -47.09
N GLU A 627 10.41 -7.40 -47.40
CA GLU A 627 10.68 -8.05 -48.68
C GLU A 627 9.83 -9.31 -48.91
N ARG A 628 9.51 -10.07 -47.86
CA ARG A 628 8.60 -11.21 -47.95
C ARG A 628 7.16 -10.77 -48.18
N VAL A 629 6.68 -9.77 -47.44
CA VAL A 629 5.32 -9.23 -47.61
C VAL A 629 5.14 -8.62 -48.99
N ALA A 630 6.11 -7.83 -49.47
CA ALA A 630 6.08 -7.27 -50.82
C ALA A 630 6.01 -8.36 -51.89
N ARG A 631 6.71 -9.49 -51.71
CA ARG A 631 6.63 -10.66 -52.60
C ARG A 631 5.25 -11.32 -52.56
N GLU A 632 4.66 -11.48 -51.38
CA GLU A 632 3.32 -12.06 -51.22
C GLU A 632 2.24 -11.17 -51.85
N LEU A 633 2.30 -9.86 -51.63
CA LEU A 633 1.42 -8.87 -52.28
C LEU A 633 1.51 -8.98 -53.81
N ALA A 634 2.73 -8.97 -54.35
CA ALA A 634 2.96 -9.08 -55.79
C ALA A 634 2.52 -10.43 -56.39
N ALA A 635 2.42 -11.50 -55.58
CA ALA A 635 1.90 -12.79 -56.01
C ALA A 635 0.36 -12.83 -56.02
N LEU A 636 -0.28 -12.15 -55.05
CA LEU A 636 -1.73 -11.98 -54.99
C LEU A 636 -2.24 -11.10 -56.13
N GLU A 637 -1.56 -10.01 -56.45
CA GLU A 637 -1.91 -9.15 -57.58
C GLU A 637 -1.88 -9.92 -58.91
N ARG A 638 -0.89 -10.80 -59.11
CA ARG A 638 -0.77 -11.66 -60.30
C ARG A 638 -1.82 -12.76 -60.40
N THR A 639 -2.44 -13.17 -59.29
CA THR A 639 -3.50 -14.20 -59.29
C THR A 639 -4.90 -13.59 -59.44
N THR A 640 -5.03 -12.26 -59.39
CA THR A 640 -6.31 -11.54 -59.50
C THR A 640 -6.53 -10.92 -60.90
N GLU A 641 -5.57 -11.05 -61.83
CA GLU A 641 -5.82 -10.72 -63.24
C GLU A 641 -6.84 -11.71 -63.86
N PRO A 642 -7.96 -11.24 -64.42
CA PRO A 642 -8.92 -12.13 -65.06
C PRO A 642 -8.29 -12.73 -66.31
N ALA A 643 -8.29 -14.06 -66.40
CA ALA A 643 -8.10 -14.76 -67.66
C ALA A 643 -9.31 -14.48 -68.58
N GLY A 644 -9.23 -13.39 -69.35
CA GLY A 644 -10.04 -13.11 -70.53
C GLY A 644 -9.19 -12.26 -71.46
N GLU A 645 -9.03 -12.52 -72.75
CA GLU A 645 -9.78 -13.34 -73.70
C GLU A 645 -8.78 -13.95 -74.69
N HIS A 646 -8.78 -15.27 -74.89
CA HIS A 646 -8.33 -15.88 -76.15
C HIS A 646 -9.12 -17.15 -76.43
N ALA A 647 -10.39 -16.95 -76.81
CA ALA A 647 -11.16 -17.93 -77.56
C ALA A 647 -12.18 -17.17 -78.42
N HIS A 648 -11.79 -16.86 -79.67
CA HIS A 648 -12.62 -16.88 -80.87
C HIS A 648 -11.83 -16.29 -82.06
N ALA A 649 -11.30 -17.19 -82.88
CA ALA A 649 -11.10 -17.01 -84.31
C ALA A 649 -11.45 -18.34 -84.99
#